data_AF-A0A5J4FXI1-F1
#
_entry.id   AF-A0A5J4FXI1-F1
#
_cell.length_a   1.000
_cell.length_b   1.000
_cell.length_c   1.000
_cell.angle_alpha   90.00
_cell.angle_beta   90.00
_cell.angle_gamma   90.00
#
_symmetry.space_group_name_H-M   'P 1'
#
loop_
_entity.id
_entity.type
_entity.pdbx_description
1 polymer ?
#
loop_
_entity_poly.entity_id
_entity_poly.type
_entity_poly.pdbx_seq_one_letter_code
_entity_poly.pdbx_strand_id
1 'polypeptide(L)'
;MANSNVQELTSLSDSYTQIRAAEKQQAISIAQQRNLPIKLTLEDGGVAELQRIAEDGSPIYYRTYNVAAARSTRTNHLNIGGSLGLNLDGQNMTANVWDGGHARVSHQEYDGAGGSNRVTIIDAASEGGTQLNFHAAHVTGTITASGVTAAAKGMAPRSKVRGAMWNNDVAEATAEAANGMLVSNHSYGFRGDLVPDQYFGAYIQDSRDWDNVMYNAPYYLMVVAAGNDGNQNSYNGNPLAGNSSYDKLTGHSTSKNNMVVANAQDANIANNGDLISVSINSSSSEGPTDDYRIKPDITGNGTSVYSTYESSNTAYASITGTSMASPNVAGSLLLLQQHYNNVNGNFMRSATLKGIALHTADDAGPNGPDAVYGWGLMNAKRAAQVISTNGSDSKIEEITLNSGQTYSVTVDSDGVNDLLASISWTDIAGSVNNGTNSGTPALVNDLDVRVTKGGTTFSPWRLTGVTTNGKGDNTKDNYERVDVANASGTYTITVTHKGSLSSGSQNFSLVITGLGNAVADNQAPSNPTSLVASNVASTSLTLNWNASTDNIGVVGYDIYQGNTVLGTVAGTSSNVTGLTANTAYQFRVRAKDAAGNVSGFSNTVSVTTTAGGGGGTNYCDSASTNTNDEYISRVQLNTINNASGAQFYSDFTNLSTTLAKGEAQTITVTPTWTGTVYDEAYSVWIDYNADGDFTDSGEQVWSKAPSKDTPNSGTFTVPASATNGATRMRVSMQYNAIPTSCQAFTYGEVEDYTVVISNATADTQAPSVPTSLSASNVAETSVTLSWNASTDNTGVTGYDVYQGTSNLGTVTGTSANITGLTAATAYQFRVRAKDAAGNVSGYSNTVNVTTAGGSSGGCTNGISSFPYTESFENGLGAWTQSSADDIDWTRDSAGTPSSGTGPSGGAAGSFYMYVEASGNGTGYPNKRAILNSPCIDLGTVSQAFFTFNYHMYGASDMGSIALQASSDNGATWTTLWNKTGNQGNTWLEETVSLAAYAGGTIQLRFNRLTGATWQADIAIDNVRIASSVDQCAGVPAYNSSTSYSVGDRVTYNGFLYERAASSWTNIGACGTQNSNSTQATGNNAIDGPPVSGAFKIYPNPVSGSELNIALQGTTAIDFVVYNIQGQVVLKGDFTNTINVTNLSSGVYVLQVNTERNQFIERFVKE
;
A
#
# COMPACT_ATOMS: atom_id res chain seq x y z
N MET A 1 21.83 43.72 -21.29
CA MET A 1 20.46 43.72 -21.85
C MET A 1 20.12 45.11 -22.35
N ALA A 2 20.52 45.48 -23.57
CA ALA A 2 20.39 46.87 -24.04
C ALA A 2 19.70 47.02 -25.41
N ASN A 3 18.99 46.00 -25.91
CA ASN A 3 18.27 46.08 -27.19
C ASN A 3 16.91 45.35 -27.19
N SER A 4 16.30 45.16 -26.01
CA SER A 4 14.98 44.54 -25.92
C SER A 4 13.99 45.59 -25.45
N ASN A 5 12.91 45.79 -26.20
CA ASN A 5 11.81 46.65 -25.79
C ASN A 5 10.99 45.90 -24.73
N VAL A 6 11.53 45.86 -23.51
CA VAL A 6 10.98 45.11 -22.36
C VAL A 6 9.56 45.57 -22.04
N GLN A 7 9.25 46.85 -22.27
CA GLN A 7 7.92 47.41 -22.02
C GLN A 7 6.88 46.90 -23.03
N GLU A 8 7.26 46.80 -24.31
CA GLU A 8 6.41 46.20 -25.35
C GLU A 8 6.24 44.69 -25.10
N LEU A 9 7.32 43.98 -24.76
CA LEU A 9 7.26 42.55 -24.49
C LEU A 9 6.39 42.22 -23.26
N THR A 10 6.43 43.07 -22.23
CA THR A 10 5.56 42.93 -21.05
C THR A 10 4.09 43.20 -21.42
N SER A 11 3.83 44.25 -22.21
CA SER A 11 2.47 44.57 -22.67
C SER A 11 1.89 43.50 -23.61
N LEU A 12 2.72 42.91 -24.48
CA LEU A 12 2.33 41.80 -25.35
C LEU A 12 2.06 40.53 -24.54
N SER A 13 2.86 40.25 -23.51
CA SER A 13 2.64 39.11 -22.60
C SER A 13 1.30 39.20 -21.89
N ASP A 14 0.97 40.36 -21.32
CA ASP A 14 -0.31 40.57 -20.63
C ASP A 14 -1.49 40.49 -21.61
N SER A 15 -1.34 41.08 -22.80
CA SER A 15 -2.33 41.03 -23.88
C SER A 15 -2.60 39.59 -24.34
N TYR A 16 -1.56 38.80 -24.64
CA TYR A 16 -1.72 37.42 -25.08
C TYR A 16 -2.28 36.51 -23.99
N THR A 17 -1.97 36.76 -22.73
CA THR A 17 -2.53 36.02 -21.60
C THR A 17 -4.04 36.25 -21.51
N GLN A 18 -4.50 37.50 -21.62
CA GLN A 18 -5.93 37.83 -21.62
C GLN A 18 -6.66 37.26 -22.85
N ILE A 19 -6.06 37.37 -24.03
CA ILE A 19 -6.61 36.82 -25.28
C ILE A 19 -6.77 35.30 -25.16
N ARG A 20 -5.76 34.58 -24.68
CA ARG A 20 -5.82 33.11 -24.54
C ARG A 20 -6.84 32.65 -23.51
N ALA A 21 -6.99 33.36 -22.40
CA ALA A 21 -8.02 33.08 -21.41
C ALA A 21 -9.44 33.26 -21.99
N ALA A 22 -9.66 34.36 -22.73
CA ALA A 22 -10.94 34.63 -23.39
C ALA A 22 -11.26 33.60 -24.49
N GLU A 23 -10.29 33.27 -25.34
CA GLU A 23 -10.45 32.26 -26.39
C GLU A 23 -10.76 30.87 -25.82
N LYS A 24 -10.11 30.48 -24.73
CA LYS A 24 -10.34 29.20 -24.05
C LYS A 24 -11.74 29.14 -23.44
N GLN A 25 -12.18 30.21 -22.77
CA GLN A 25 -13.51 30.25 -22.16
C GLN A 25 -14.63 30.26 -23.22
N GLN A 26 -14.41 30.98 -24.33
CA GLN A 26 -15.29 30.94 -25.49
C GLN A 26 -15.34 29.54 -26.12
N ALA A 27 -14.20 28.87 -26.27
CA ALA A 27 -14.14 27.51 -26.81
C ALA A 27 -14.84 26.48 -25.91
N ILE A 28 -14.75 26.61 -24.59
CA ILE A 28 -15.49 25.77 -23.64
C ILE A 28 -17.00 25.99 -23.77
N SER A 29 -17.46 27.25 -23.87
CA SER A 29 -18.88 27.56 -24.06
C SER A 29 -19.41 27.00 -25.38
N ILE A 30 -18.64 27.13 -26.46
CA ILE A 30 -19.00 26.59 -27.79
C ILE A 30 -18.98 25.06 -27.77
N ALA A 31 -18.04 24.44 -27.06
CA ALA A 31 -17.97 22.99 -26.91
C ALA A 31 -19.20 22.42 -26.19
N GLN A 32 -19.66 23.09 -25.13
CA GLN A 32 -20.90 22.71 -24.42
C GLN A 32 -22.14 22.84 -25.30
N GLN A 33 -22.22 23.89 -26.14
CA GLN A 33 -23.34 24.11 -27.06
C GLN A 33 -23.36 23.12 -28.24
N ARG A 34 -22.18 22.69 -28.71
CA ARG A 34 -22.02 21.80 -29.88
C ARG A 34 -21.76 20.34 -29.50
N ASN A 35 -21.83 20.00 -28.22
CA ASN A 35 -21.48 18.69 -27.66
C ASN A 35 -20.09 18.19 -28.11
N LEU A 36 -19.10 19.08 -28.17
CA LEU A 36 -17.71 18.74 -28.48
C LEU A 36 -16.98 18.35 -27.19
N PRO A 37 -16.22 17.24 -27.16
CA PRO A 37 -15.50 16.83 -25.95
C PRO A 37 -14.43 17.85 -25.59
N ILE A 38 -14.41 18.37 -24.37
CA ILE A 38 -13.37 19.33 -23.92
C ILE A 38 -11.99 18.62 -23.85
N LYS A 39 -12.01 17.32 -23.54
CA LYS A 39 -10.86 16.41 -23.61
C LYS A 39 -11.23 15.17 -24.41
N LEU A 40 -10.28 14.71 -25.22
CA LEU A 40 -10.37 13.54 -26.07
C LEU A 40 -9.29 12.55 -25.65
N THR A 41 -9.62 11.27 -25.60
CA THR A 41 -8.64 10.19 -25.68
C THR A 41 -8.50 9.84 -27.16
N LEU A 42 -7.30 9.99 -27.71
CA LEU A 42 -6.99 9.71 -29.10
C LEU A 42 -6.81 8.19 -29.32
N GLU A 43 -6.87 7.74 -30.58
CA GLU A 43 -6.71 6.32 -30.96
C GLU A 43 -5.34 5.73 -30.56
N ASP A 44 -4.35 6.59 -30.29
CA ASP A 44 -3.00 6.23 -29.82
C ASP A 44 -2.85 6.28 -28.28
N GLY A 45 -3.94 6.49 -27.54
CA GLY A 45 -3.94 6.63 -26.08
C GLY A 45 -3.46 7.99 -25.57
N GLY A 46 -3.12 8.93 -26.46
CA GLY A 46 -2.80 10.32 -26.11
C GLY A 46 -4.04 11.11 -25.67
N VAL A 47 -3.86 12.16 -24.88
CA VAL A 47 -4.94 13.09 -24.52
C VAL A 47 -4.84 14.33 -25.39
N ALA A 48 -5.95 14.71 -26.02
CA ALA A 48 -6.07 15.99 -26.72
C ALA A 48 -7.09 16.90 -26.02
N GLU A 49 -6.73 18.15 -25.75
CA GLU A 49 -7.59 19.10 -25.04
C GLU A 49 -7.91 20.31 -25.92
N LEU A 50 -9.19 20.69 -25.95
CA LEU A 50 -9.70 21.80 -26.74
C LEU A 50 -9.14 23.13 -26.22
N GLN A 51 -8.40 23.87 -27.02
CA GLN A 51 -7.80 25.14 -26.60
C GLN A 51 -8.53 26.37 -27.12
N ARG A 52 -8.98 26.35 -28.38
CA ARG A 52 -9.70 27.47 -29.00
C ARG A 52 -10.58 27.01 -30.17
N ILE A 53 -11.40 27.92 -30.71
CA ILE A 53 -12.08 27.75 -31.99
C ILE A 53 -11.38 28.65 -33.01
N ALA A 54 -11.07 28.14 -34.21
CA ALA A 54 -10.48 28.92 -35.28
C ALA A 54 -11.52 29.83 -35.96
N GLU A 55 -11.06 30.81 -36.75
CA GLU A 55 -11.93 31.79 -37.41
C GLU A 55 -12.96 31.16 -38.36
N ASP A 56 -12.67 29.97 -38.90
CA ASP A 56 -13.56 29.19 -39.76
C ASP A 56 -14.55 28.29 -38.97
N GLY A 57 -14.54 28.34 -37.64
CA GLY A 57 -15.39 27.56 -36.76
C GLY A 57 -14.86 26.17 -36.39
N SER A 58 -13.65 25.81 -36.83
CA SER A 58 -13.01 24.53 -36.51
C SER A 58 -12.49 24.48 -35.06
N PRO A 59 -12.72 23.39 -34.31
CA PRO A 59 -12.15 23.24 -32.96
C PRO A 59 -10.66 22.91 -33.03
N ILE A 60 -9.84 23.66 -32.28
CA ILE A 60 -8.39 23.46 -32.21
C ILE A 60 -8.04 22.74 -30.91
N TYR A 61 -7.75 21.44 -31.05
CA TYR A 61 -7.24 20.60 -29.98
C TYR A 61 -5.73 20.58 -29.97
N TYR A 62 -5.13 20.71 -28.79
CA TYR A 62 -3.70 20.45 -28.61
C TYR A 62 -3.50 18.99 -28.21
N ARG A 63 -2.48 18.33 -28.76
CA ARG A 63 -2.07 16.95 -28.46
C ARG A 63 -0.62 16.88 -27.98
N THR A 64 -0.25 15.82 -27.28
CA THR A 64 1.04 15.64 -26.60
C THR A 64 2.14 15.06 -27.50
N TYR A 65 3.41 15.46 -27.30
CA TYR A 65 4.60 14.92 -28.00
C TYR A 65 5.85 14.62 -27.11
N ASN A 66 5.80 14.64 -25.75
CA ASN A 66 6.91 14.12 -24.88
C ASN A 66 6.74 12.66 -24.47
N VAL A 67 5.59 12.08 -24.80
CA VAL A 67 5.18 10.78 -24.27
C VAL A 67 6.09 9.67 -24.78
N ALA A 68 6.95 9.88 -25.78
CA ALA A 68 7.84 8.84 -26.29
C ALA A 68 8.78 8.27 -25.22
N ALA A 69 9.42 9.12 -24.40
CA ALA A 69 10.29 8.69 -23.30
C ALA A 69 9.49 8.04 -22.16
N ALA A 70 8.36 8.65 -21.78
CA ALA A 70 7.44 8.09 -20.78
C ALA A 70 6.82 6.75 -21.23
N ARG A 71 6.53 6.59 -22.52
CA ARG A 71 5.99 5.36 -23.14
C ARG A 71 7.05 4.29 -23.21
N SER A 72 8.28 4.64 -23.60
CA SER A 72 9.39 3.69 -23.70
C SER A 72 9.67 3.00 -22.36
N THR A 73 9.59 3.77 -21.27
CA THR A 73 9.74 3.26 -19.88
C THR A 73 8.42 2.81 -19.25
N ARG A 74 7.29 3.00 -19.93
CA ARG A 74 5.91 2.71 -19.47
C ARG A 74 5.45 3.52 -18.26
N THR A 75 6.12 4.63 -17.96
CA THR A 75 5.74 5.58 -16.92
C THR A 75 4.34 6.17 -17.13
N ASN A 76 3.92 6.33 -18.39
CA ASN A 76 2.55 6.76 -18.73
C ASN A 76 1.46 5.82 -18.16
N HIS A 77 1.77 4.55 -17.89
CA HIS A 77 0.81 3.61 -17.28
C HIS A 77 0.64 3.82 -15.77
N LEU A 78 1.62 4.43 -15.10
CA LEU A 78 1.65 4.73 -13.67
C LEU A 78 1.00 6.09 -13.36
N ASN A 79 1.17 7.06 -14.26
CA ASN A 79 0.67 8.43 -14.10
C ASN A 79 -0.85 8.51 -13.96
N ILE A 80 -1.35 9.68 -13.54
CA ILE A 80 -2.79 9.94 -13.47
C ILE A 80 -3.46 9.67 -14.82
N GLY A 81 -4.51 8.82 -14.79
CA GLY A 81 -5.23 8.35 -15.98
C GLY A 81 -4.53 7.22 -16.74
N GLY A 82 -3.39 6.72 -16.25
CA GLY A 82 -2.68 5.57 -16.80
C GLY A 82 -3.41 4.25 -16.54
N SER A 83 -3.07 3.22 -17.32
CA SER A 83 -3.82 1.95 -17.32
C SER A 83 -3.75 1.15 -16.01
N LEU A 84 -2.80 1.45 -15.11
CA LEU A 84 -2.73 0.79 -13.81
C LEU A 84 -3.63 1.46 -12.76
N GLY A 85 -4.18 2.66 -13.03
CA GLY A 85 -5.02 3.38 -12.08
C GLY A 85 -4.31 3.88 -10.81
N LEU A 86 -2.97 3.83 -10.75
CA LEU A 86 -2.18 4.15 -9.56
C LEU A 86 -2.07 5.66 -9.28
N ASN A 87 -2.27 6.49 -10.30
CA ASN A 87 -2.29 7.96 -10.18
C ASN A 87 -0.99 8.58 -9.62
N LEU A 88 0.15 8.02 -10.03
CA LEU A 88 1.49 8.37 -9.54
C LEU A 88 2.11 9.48 -10.41
N ASP A 89 2.18 10.69 -9.88
CA ASP A 89 2.75 11.85 -10.58
C ASP A 89 3.94 12.46 -9.80
N GLY A 90 4.40 11.82 -8.72
CA GLY A 90 5.51 12.32 -7.89
C GLY A 90 5.07 13.19 -6.71
N GLN A 91 3.84 13.04 -6.24
CA GLN A 91 3.32 13.78 -5.10
C GLN A 91 4.19 13.55 -3.86
N ASN A 92 4.64 14.63 -3.22
CA ASN A 92 5.54 14.61 -2.05
C ASN A 92 6.91 13.95 -2.30
N MET A 93 7.27 13.74 -3.56
CA MET A 93 8.58 13.21 -3.92
C MET A 93 9.53 14.34 -4.32
N THR A 94 10.81 14.18 -3.98
CA THR A 94 11.88 15.10 -4.40
C THR A 94 12.97 14.31 -5.11
N ALA A 95 13.40 14.79 -6.27
CA ALA A 95 14.61 14.31 -6.95
C ALA A 95 15.73 15.34 -6.81
N ASN A 96 16.97 14.89 -6.83
CA ASN A 96 18.13 15.76 -6.88
C ASN A 96 18.81 15.65 -8.25
N VAL A 97 19.37 16.76 -8.76
CA VAL A 97 20.01 16.82 -10.08
C VAL A 97 21.34 17.54 -9.94
N TRP A 98 22.42 16.87 -10.34
CA TRP A 98 23.73 17.49 -10.56
C TRP A 98 24.05 17.55 -12.04
N ASP A 99 24.46 18.73 -12.51
CA ASP A 99 24.70 19.00 -13.92
C ASP A 99 25.75 20.12 -14.13
N GLY A 100 26.03 20.53 -15.37
CA GLY A 100 27.04 21.54 -15.71
C GLY A 100 26.61 22.99 -15.47
N GLY A 101 25.48 23.19 -14.78
CA GLY A 101 24.89 24.48 -14.50
C GLY A 101 23.50 24.31 -13.88
N HIS A 102 22.74 25.39 -13.82
CA HIS A 102 21.44 25.43 -13.18
C HIS A 102 20.29 25.49 -14.18
N ALA A 103 19.19 24.83 -13.84
CA ALA A 103 17.92 25.07 -14.50
C ALA A 103 17.38 26.48 -14.15
N ARG A 104 16.66 27.09 -15.09
CA ARG A 104 15.93 28.34 -14.83
C ARG A 104 14.73 28.06 -13.93
N VAL A 105 14.84 28.31 -12.64
CA VAL A 105 13.76 28.05 -11.65
C VAL A 105 12.43 28.74 -12.00
N SER A 106 12.47 29.86 -12.73
CA SER A 106 11.28 30.61 -13.19
C SER A 106 10.64 30.05 -14.47
N HIS A 107 11.10 28.91 -14.99
CA HIS A 107 10.48 28.28 -16.15
C HIS A 107 9.04 27.84 -15.82
N GLN A 108 8.09 28.09 -16.72
CA GLN A 108 6.66 27.89 -16.46
C GLN A 108 6.29 26.45 -16.09
N GLU A 109 7.08 25.48 -16.56
CA GLU A 109 6.89 24.04 -16.24
C GLU A 109 7.18 23.72 -14.77
N TYR A 110 7.91 24.56 -14.05
CA TYR A 110 8.28 24.33 -12.64
C TYR A 110 7.24 24.88 -11.67
N ASP A 111 6.30 25.66 -12.20
CA ASP A 111 5.03 25.98 -11.58
C ASP A 111 3.92 25.07 -12.13
N GLY A 112 2.90 24.79 -11.32
CA GLY A 112 1.71 24.06 -11.76
C GLY A 112 1.32 22.90 -10.85
N ALA A 113 0.95 21.76 -11.46
CA ALA A 113 0.56 20.58 -10.69
C ALA A 113 1.71 20.16 -9.74
N GLY A 114 1.42 20.07 -8.44
CA GLY A 114 2.44 19.79 -7.41
C GLY A 114 2.95 21.01 -6.64
N GLY A 115 2.53 22.23 -7.01
CA GLY A 115 2.86 23.48 -6.30
C GLY A 115 3.59 24.51 -7.16
N SER A 116 3.99 25.61 -6.52
CA SER A 116 4.79 26.68 -7.14
C SER A 116 6.27 26.54 -6.75
N ASN A 117 7.17 26.99 -7.62
CA ASN A 117 8.62 26.97 -7.45
C ASN A 117 9.15 25.59 -7.03
N ARG A 118 8.74 24.54 -7.76
CA ARG A 118 9.10 23.15 -7.42
C ARG A 118 10.57 22.83 -7.65
N VAL A 119 11.29 23.69 -8.39
CA VAL A 119 12.73 23.57 -8.64
C VAL A 119 13.46 24.58 -7.77
N THR A 120 14.41 24.10 -6.97
CA THR A 120 15.27 24.91 -6.11
C THR A 120 16.74 24.69 -6.43
N ILE A 121 17.53 25.75 -6.45
CA ILE A 121 19.00 25.67 -6.57
C ILE A 121 19.61 25.68 -5.18
N ILE A 122 20.52 24.74 -4.89
CA ILE A 122 21.03 24.52 -3.52
C ILE A 122 22.46 25.03 -3.28
N ASP A 123 23.19 25.35 -4.34
CA ASP A 123 24.63 25.67 -4.36
C ASP A 123 24.93 27.03 -5.03
N ALA A 124 23.91 27.82 -5.38
CA ALA A 124 24.09 29.11 -6.03
C ALA A 124 25.08 30.03 -5.29
N ALA A 125 25.13 29.96 -3.95
CA ALA A 125 26.06 30.77 -3.16
C ALA A 125 27.52 30.32 -3.33
N SER A 126 27.77 29.00 -3.32
CA SER A 126 29.11 28.43 -3.54
C SER A 126 29.59 28.58 -4.98
N GLU A 127 28.66 28.66 -5.93
CA GLU A 127 28.92 28.80 -7.37
C GLU A 127 29.01 30.25 -7.87
N GLY A 128 29.05 31.23 -6.97
CA GLY A 128 29.15 32.65 -7.33
C GLY A 128 27.88 33.22 -7.98
N GLY A 129 26.74 32.58 -7.76
CA GLY A 129 25.42 32.95 -8.26
C GLY A 129 24.78 31.87 -9.15
N THR A 130 23.58 32.15 -9.63
CA THR A 130 22.88 31.27 -10.58
C THR A 130 23.52 31.34 -11.96
N GLN A 131 24.11 30.23 -12.40
CA GLN A 131 24.64 30.01 -13.74
C GLN A 131 23.67 29.15 -14.57
N LEU A 132 22.86 29.75 -15.44
CA LEU A 132 21.85 29.01 -16.21
C LEU A 132 22.49 28.16 -17.31
N ASN A 133 22.02 26.93 -17.48
CA ASN A 133 22.51 25.99 -18.49
C ASN A 133 21.37 25.22 -19.14
N PHE A 134 21.43 25.10 -20.48
CA PHE A 134 20.41 24.40 -21.26
C PHE A 134 20.28 22.93 -20.92
N HIS A 135 21.41 22.27 -20.65
CA HIS A 135 21.48 20.85 -20.36
C HIS A 135 20.81 20.55 -19.02
N ALA A 136 21.17 21.30 -17.98
CA ALA A 136 20.55 21.23 -16.66
C ALA A 136 19.04 21.51 -16.69
N ALA A 137 18.61 22.51 -17.48
CA ALA A 137 17.19 22.78 -17.68
C ALA A 137 16.49 21.59 -18.34
N HIS A 138 17.07 21.00 -19.38
CA HIS A 138 16.48 19.89 -20.10
C HIS A 138 16.36 18.63 -19.23
N VAL A 139 17.43 18.29 -18.50
CA VAL A 139 17.47 17.18 -17.54
C VAL A 139 16.40 17.34 -16.45
N THR A 140 16.33 18.53 -15.84
CA THR A 140 15.34 18.85 -14.80
C THR A 140 13.91 18.71 -15.32
N GLY A 141 13.62 19.24 -16.51
CA GLY A 141 12.30 19.14 -17.13
C GLY A 141 11.87 17.70 -17.42
N THR A 142 12.80 16.84 -17.86
CA THR A 142 12.50 15.43 -18.16
C THR A 142 12.00 14.69 -16.93
N ILE A 143 12.45 15.08 -15.74
CA ILE A 143 11.97 14.55 -14.46
C ILE A 143 10.64 15.20 -14.06
N THR A 144 10.58 16.54 -14.02
CA THR A 144 9.59 17.24 -13.17
C THR A 144 8.65 18.21 -13.90
N ALA A 145 8.82 18.44 -15.21
CA ALA A 145 7.97 19.41 -15.92
C ALA A 145 6.47 19.08 -15.75
N SER A 146 5.68 20.07 -15.33
CA SER A 146 4.27 19.88 -14.95
C SER A 146 3.37 19.51 -16.13
N GLY A 147 3.84 19.77 -17.35
CA GLY A 147 3.12 19.53 -18.59
C GLY A 147 2.29 20.74 -19.03
N VAL A 148 2.71 21.96 -18.69
CA VAL A 148 2.13 23.20 -19.26
C VAL A 148 2.15 23.11 -20.78
N THR A 149 3.30 22.73 -21.32
CA THR A 149 3.42 22.14 -22.64
C THR A 149 3.32 20.64 -22.47
N ALA A 150 2.20 20.06 -22.91
CA ALA A 150 1.93 18.63 -22.76
C ALA A 150 3.00 17.76 -23.47
N ALA A 151 3.65 18.33 -24.49
CA ALA A 151 4.80 17.74 -25.18
C ALA A 151 6.13 17.83 -24.44
N ALA A 152 6.20 18.46 -23.27
CA ALA A 152 7.37 18.55 -22.41
C ALA A 152 7.14 17.93 -21.01
N LYS A 153 5.97 17.32 -20.76
CA LYS A 153 5.62 16.73 -19.45
C LYS A 153 6.70 15.75 -19.00
N GLY A 154 7.20 15.94 -17.79
CA GLY A 154 8.20 15.07 -17.16
C GLY A 154 7.59 13.77 -16.65
N MET A 155 8.44 12.82 -16.27
CA MET A 155 8.01 11.51 -15.76
C MET A 155 7.22 11.64 -14.45
N ALA A 156 7.67 12.52 -13.55
CA ALA A 156 7.09 12.80 -12.24
C ALA A 156 6.67 14.28 -12.15
N PRO A 157 5.59 14.69 -12.85
CA PRO A 157 5.21 16.08 -13.09
C PRO A 157 4.81 16.88 -11.84
N ARG A 158 4.57 16.22 -10.70
CA ARG A 158 4.22 16.82 -9.40
C ARG A 158 5.34 16.73 -8.36
N SER A 159 6.50 16.21 -8.74
CA SER A 159 7.68 16.15 -7.87
C SER A 159 8.31 17.52 -7.62
N LYS A 160 9.21 17.61 -6.64
CA LYS A 160 10.15 18.71 -6.49
C LYS A 160 11.51 18.31 -7.05
N VAL A 161 12.33 19.29 -7.44
CA VAL A 161 13.73 19.06 -7.82
C VAL A 161 14.65 20.01 -7.06
N ARG A 162 15.72 19.44 -6.49
CA ARG A 162 16.85 20.19 -5.93
C ARG A 162 18.03 20.07 -6.91
N GLY A 163 18.38 21.18 -7.55
CA GLY A 163 19.41 21.25 -8.57
C GLY A 163 20.71 21.87 -8.06
N ALA A 164 21.84 21.32 -8.50
CA ALA A 164 23.19 21.80 -8.22
C ALA A 164 24.13 21.61 -9.41
N MET A 165 25.27 22.31 -9.39
CA MET A 165 26.38 22.14 -10.32
C MET A 165 27.31 21.01 -9.88
N TRP A 166 27.96 20.34 -10.82
CA TRP A 166 28.80 19.16 -10.53
C TRP A 166 30.11 19.46 -9.77
N ASN A 167 30.46 20.71 -9.49
CA ASN A 167 31.82 21.06 -9.02
C ASN A 167 32.13 20.54 -7.61
N ASN A 168 31.09 20.26 -6.81
CA ASN A 168 31.18 19.77 -5.44
C ASN A 168 30.17 18.64 -5.16
N ASP A 169 29.86 17.88 -6.21
CA ASP A 169 28.80 16.88 -6.30
C ASP A 169 28.81 15.83 -5.18
N VAL A 170 29.95 15.21 -4.87
CA VAL A 170 30.04 14.16 -3.85
C VAL A 170 29.69 14.70 -2.47
N ALA A 171 30.20 15.89 -2.11
CA ALA A 171 29.96 16.49 -0.80
C ALA A 171 28.50 16.93 -0.66
N GLU A 172 27.94 17.54 -1.69
CA GLU A 172 26.55 17.98 -1.71
C GLU A 172 25.58 16.79 -1.69
N ALA A 173 25.83 15.77 -2.51
CA ALA A 173 25.02 14.55 -2.51
C ALA A 173 25.12 13.82 -1.17
N THR A 174 26.28 13.83 -0.51
CA THR A 174 26.42 13.28 0.85
C THR A 174 25.53 14.03 1.84
N ALA A 175 25.52 15.37 1.79
CA ALA A 175 24.69 16.20 2.67
C ALA A 175 23.19 15.99 2.39
N GLU A 176 22.79 15.91 1.12
CA GLU A 176 21.40 15.64 0.73
C GLU A 176 20.97 14.21 1.11
N ALA A 177 21.85 13.21 0.96
CA ALA A 177 21.61 11.83 1.38
C ALA A 177 21.43 11.71 2.89
N ALA A 178 22.25 12.43 3.69
CA ALA A 178 22.07 12.53 5.13
C ALA A 178 20.71 13.14 5.54
N ASN A 179 20.09 13.93 4.66
CA ASN A 179 18.76 14.51 4.82
C ASN A 179 17.64 13.67 4.17
N GLY A 180 17.90 12.41 3.82
CA GLY A 180 16.89 11.48 3.32
C GLY A 180 16.63 11.55 1.81
N MET A 181 17.58 12.03 1.01
CA MET A 181 17.52 11.94 -0.46
C MET A 181 17.34 10.48 -0.92
N LEU A 182 16.37 10.25 -1.79
CA LEU A 182 16.04 8.91 -2.31
C LEU A 182 16.64 8.64 -3.69
N VAL A 183 16.53 9.60 -4.61
CA VAL A 183 16.95 9.43 -6.01
C VAL A 183 17.63 10.72 -6.48
N SER A 184 18.79 10.57 -7.11
CA SER A 184 19.46 11.66 -7.82
C SER A 184 19.71 11.29 -9.28
N ASN A 185 19.90 12.30 -10.11
CA ASN A 185 20.33 12.16 -11.49
C ASN A 185 21.65 12.90 -11.74
N HIS A 186 22.61 12.21 -12.36
CA HIS A 186 23.93 12.69 -12.72
C HIS A 186 24.18 12.45 -14.22
N SER A 187 23.89 13.48 -15.01
CA SER A 187 23.98 13.43 -16.48
C SER A 187 25.29 14.02 -17.02
N TYR A 188 26.39 13.67 -16.36
CA TYR A 188 27.75 14.09 -16.71
C TYR A 188 28.73 12.94 -16.47
N GLY A 189 29.96 13.13 -16.93
CA GLY A 189 31.04 12.17 -16.80
C GLY A 189 32.33 12.74 -17.37
N PHE A 190 33.38 11.92 -17.44
CA PHE A 190 34.63 12.36 -18.03
C PHE A 190 34.52 12.53 -19.54
N ARG A 191 35.38 13.39 -20.07
CA ARG A 191 35.57 13.53 -21.50
C ARG A 191 36.61 12.49 -21.96
N GLY A 192 36.16 11.47 -22.68
CA GLY A 192 36.95 10.28 -23.01
C GLY A 192 38.29 10.55 -23.70
N ASP A 193 38.37 11.51 -24.63
CA ASP A 193 39.63 11.83 -25.35
C ASP A 193 40.72 12.48 -24.48
N LEU A 194 40.39 12.88 -23.25
CA LEU A 194 41.30 13.58 -22.34
C LEU A 194 41.71 12.75 -21.13
N VAL A 195 41.27 11.50 -21.05
CA VAL A 195 41.63 10.58 -19.95
C VAL A 195 42.53 9.45 -20.47
N PRO A 196 43.47 8.95 -19.65
CA PRO A 196 44.34 7.85 -20.07
C PRO A 196 43.57 6.52 -20.15
N ASP A 197 44.03 5.59 -21.00
CA ASP A 197 43.42 4.27 -21.22
C ASP A 197 43.04 3.53 -19.94
N GLN A 198 43.84 3.68 -18.87
CA GLN A 198 43.59 3.01 -17.58
C GLN A 198 42.33 3.50 -16.82
N TYR A 199 41.63 4.53 -17.31
CA TYR A 199 40.41 5.07 -16.67
C TYR A 199 39.13 4.49 -17.28
N PHE A 200 39.22 3.89 -18.47
CA PHE A 200 38.12 3.18 -19.09
C PHE A 200 37.90 1.86 -18.35
N GLY A 201 36.63 1.57 -18.04
CA GLY A 201 36.20 0.34 -17.36
C GLY A 201 36.63 0.22 -15.89
N ALA A 202 37.57 1.05 -15.42
CA ALA A 202 38.24 0.90 -14.14
C ALA A 202 37.41 1.39 -12.93
N TYR A 203 37.45 0.65 -11.83
CA TYR A 203 36.91 1.06 -10.53
C TYR A 203 37.92 1.94 -9.80
N ILE A 204 37.86 3.25 -10.06
CA ILE A 204 38.81 4.25 -9.54
C ILE A 204 38.33 4.90 -8.23
N GLN A 205 39.09 5.88 -7.72
CA GLN A 205 38.76 6.60 -6.48
C GLN A 205 37.35 7.24 -6.53
N ASP A 206 36.99 7.89 -7.63
CA ASP A 206 35.67 8.51 -7.81
C ASP A 206 34.53 7.49 -7.66
N SER A 207 34.68 6.31 -8.28
CA SER A 207 33.72 5.21 -8.11
C SER A 207 33.63 4.72 -6.67
N ARG A 208 34.78 4.63 -6.00
CA ARG A 208 34.85 4.23 -4.60
C ARG A 208 34.19 5.23 -3.67
N ASP A 209 34.35 6.52 -3.91
CA ASP A 209 33.75 7.58 -3.10
C ASP A 209 32.22 7.56 -3.24
N TRP A 210 31.70 7.39 -4.45
CA TRP A 210 30.26 7.24 -4.66
C TRP A 210 29.69 5.96 -4.03
N ASP A 211 30.39 4.83 -4.13
CA ASP A 211 29.98 3.60 -3.44
C ASP A 211 29.97 3.78 -1.90
N ASN A 212 30.90 4.56 -1.33
CA ASN A 212 30.87 4.91 0.09
C ASN A 212 29.63 5.73 0.46
N VAL A 213 29.26 6.73 -0.36
CA VAL A 213 28.06 7.54 -0.11
C VAL A 213 26.82 6.66 -0.12
N MET A 214 26.64 5.84 -1.16
CA MET A 214 25.46 4.98 -1.30
C MET A 214 25.40 3.88 -0.23
N TYR A 215 26.53 3.32 0.18
CA TYR A 215 26.57 2.32 1.27
C TYR A 215 26.13 2.93 2.61
N ASN A 216 26.56 4.15 2.91
CA ASN A 216 26.17 4.85 4.14
C ASN A 216 24.78 5.51 4.05
N ALA A 217 24.19 5.57 2.86
CA ALA A 217 22.83 6.06 2.61
C ALA A 217 21.97 4.97 1.94
N PRO A 218 21.52 3.94 2.69
CA PRO A 218 20.95 2.71 2.12
C PRO A 218 19.64 2.88 1.34
N TYR A 219 19.01 4.05 1.40
CA TYR A 219 17.79 4.41 0.64
C TYR A 219 18.08 5.27 -0.59
N TYR A 220 19.31 5.76 -0.75
CA TYR A 220 19.72 6.64 -1.83
C TYR A 220 20.22 5.84 -3.04
N LEU A 221 19.57 6.01 -4.19
CA LEU A 221 20.01 5.49 -5.48
C LEU A 221 20.48 6.63 -6.40
N MET A 222 21.76 6.60 -6.75
CA MET A 222 22.36 7.49 -7.75
C MET A 222 22.07 6.96 -9.17
N VAL A 223 21.45 7.76 -10.03
CA VAL A 223 21.21 7.42 -11.44
C VAL A 223 22.19 8.19 -12.32
N VAL A 224 22.91 7.49 -13.20
CA VAL A 224 24.07 8.00 -13.93
C VAL A 224 23.91 7.74 -15.43
N ALA A 225 24.24 8.73 -16.25
CA ALA A 225 24.33 8.54 -17.70
C ALA A 225 25.55 7.67 -18.07
N ALA A 226 25.40 6.69 -18.97
CA ALA A 226 26.52 5.83 -19.36
C ALA A 226 27.66 6.56 -20.10
N GLY A 227 27.36 7.69 -20.76
CA GLY A 227 28.28 8.40 -21.65
C GLY A 227 27.80 8.41 -23.10
N ASN A 228 28.39 9.26 -23.93
CA ASN A 228 27.98 9.47 -25.33
C ASN A 228 29.09 9.12 -26.35
N ASP A 229 30.02 8.24 -25.95
CA ASP A 229 31.21 7.89 -26.73
C ASP A 229 31.04 6.60 -27.55
N GLY A 230 29.81 6.10 -27.73
CA GLY A 230 29.52 4.85 -28.45
C GLY A 230 30.09 4.77 -29.87
N ASN A 231 30.25 5.90 -30.55
CA ASN A 231 30.87 5.98 -31.88
C ASN A 231 32.38 6.30 -31.86
N GLN A 232 33.00 6.45 -30.69
CA GLN A 232 34.37 6.97 -30.50
C GLN A 232 35.40 5.88 -30.19
N ASN A 233 35.57 4.93 -31.10
CA ASN A 233 36.46 3.76 -30.93
C ASN A 233 37.97 4.08 -30.87
N SER A 234 38.36 5.36 -30.85
CA SER A 234 39.75 5.81 -30.80
C SER A 234 40.14 6.48 -29.48
N TYR A 235 39.19 6.70 -28.57
CA TYR A 235 39.45 7.36 -27.30
C TYR A 235 40.16 6.44 -26.30
N ASN A 236 39.83 5.15 -26.32
CA ASN A 236 40.55 4.12 -25.59
C ASN A 236 41.56 3.44 -26.53
N GLY A 237 42.84 3.71 -26.32
CA GLY A 237 43.94 3.13 -27.11
C GLY A 237 44.21 1.66 -26.79
N ASN A 238 43.70 1.15 -25.65
CA ASN A 238 43.90 -0.21 -25.18
C ASN A 238 42.60 -0.80 -24.59
N PRO A 239 41.56 -0.99 -25.42
CA PRO A 239 40.26 -1.43 -24.95
C PRO A 239 40.28 -2.87 -24.44
N LEU A 240 39.39 -3.18 -23.50
CA LEU A 240 39.22 -4.50 -22.92
C LEU A 240 39.09 -5.59 -24.02
N ALA A 241 39.90 -6.64 -23.89
CA ALA A 241 40.03 -7.73 -24.86
C ALA A 241 40.36 -7.28 -26.31
N GLY A 242 40.90 -6.07 -26.50
CA GLY A 242 41.22 -5.50 -27.81
C GLY A 242 40.01 -5.07 -28.64
N ASN A 243 38.82 -4.95 -28.02
CA ASN A 243 37.58 -4.63 -28.72
C ASN A 243 37.18 -3.16 -28.52
N SER A 244 37.58 -2.29 -29.44
CA SER A 244 37.35 -0.84 -29.37
C SER A 244 35.89 -0.40 -29.49
N SER A 245 34.97 -1.32 -29.77
CA SER A 245 33.53 -1.01 -29.75
C SER A 245 32.95 -1.00 -28.33
N TYR A 246 33.72 -1.41 -27.32
CA TYR A 246 33.31 -1.56 -25.92
C TYR A 246 34.30 -0.83 -25.01
N ASP A 247 34.10 -0.97 -23.69
CA ASP A 247 35.01 -0.42 -22.67
C ASP A 247 35.12 1.12 -22.73
N LYS A 248 33.94 1.77 -22.61
CA LYS A 248 33.78 3.22 -22.78
C LYS A 248 33.26 3.95 -21.54
N LEU A 249 33.05 3.21 -20.45
CA LEU A 249 32.58 3.74 -19.18
C LEU A 249 33.75 4.30 -18.37
N THR A 250 33.55 5.40 -17.65
CA THR A 250 34.63 6.09 -16.91
C THR A 250 34.11 6.71 -15.60
N GLY A 251 35.01 7.04 -14.69
CA GLY A 251 34.69 7.82 -13.50
C GLY A 251 33.66 7.14 -12.60
N HIS A 252 32.59 7.86 -12.25
CA HIS A 252 31.52 7.34 -11.38
C HIS A 252 30.57 6.37 -12.09
N SER A 253 30.61 6.22 -13.43
CA SER A 253 29.78 5.24 -14.14
C SER A 253 30.26 3.80 -13.94
N THR A 254 31.42 3.57 -13.32
CA THR A 254 31.93 2.24 -12.98
C THR A 254 31.67 1.85 -11.51
N SER A 255 30.96 2.68 -10.73
CA SER A 255 30.53 2.38 -9.34
C SER A 255 29.61 1.15 -9.30
N LYS A 256 29.60 0.39 -8.20
CA LYS A 256 28.75 -0.81 -8.08
C LYS A 256 27.31 -0.45 -7.74
N ASN A 257 27.13 0.51 -6.85
CA ASN A 257 25.86 0.75 -6.17
C ASN A 257 24.91 1.68 -6.95
N ASN A 258 25.39 2.36 -7.99
CA ASN A 258 24.58 3.25 -8.83
C ASN A 258 23.74 2.49 -9.88
N MET A 259 22.88 3.22 -10.58
CA MET A 259 22.15 2.79 -11.77
C MET A 259 22.67 3.54 -12.99
N VAL A 260 23.43 2.88 -13.85
CA VAL A 260 24.00 3.43 -15.09
C VAL A 260 23.04 3.17 -16.24
N VAL A 261 22.69 4.23 -16.97
CA VAL A 261 21.61 4.22 -17.94
C VAL A 261 22.14 4.41 -19.37
N ALA A 262 21.90 3.40 -20.20
CA ALA A 262 22.14 3.43 -21.64
C ALA A 262 21.06 4.24 -22.37
N ASN A 263 21.39 4.75 -23.55
CA ASN A 263 20.47 5.51 -24.39
C ASN A 263 19.90 4.64 -25.52
N ALA A 264 18.60 4.40 -25.51
CA ALA A 264 17.87 3.83 -26.64
C ALA A 264 17.23 4.89 -27.54
N GLN A 265 16.91 4.45 -28.75
CA GLN A 265 15.89 5.10 -29.59
C GLN A 265 14.51 5.01 -28.93
N ASP A 266 13.54 5.75 -29.49
CA ASP A 266 12.13 5.58 -29.12
C ASP A 266 11.70 4.11 -29.24
N ALA A 267 11.28 3.51 -28.13
CA ALA A 267 10.81 2.14 -28.12
C ALA A 267 9.39 2.07 -28.68
N ASN A 268 9.13 1.06 -29.50
CA ASN A 268 7.79 0.75 -29.99
C ASN A 268 7.08 -0.15 -28.97
N ILE A 269 6.10 0.41 -28.27
CA ILE A 269 5.40 -0.23 -27.15
C ILE A 269 3.93 -0.44 -27.51
N ALA A 270 3.40 -1.65 -27.35
CA ALA A 270 2.00 -1.94 -27.56
C ALA A 270 1.10 -1.25 -26.51
N ASN A 271 -0.21 -1.13 -26.78
CA ASN A 271 -1.15 -0.44 -25.88
C ASN A 271 -1.23 -1.09 -24.49
N ASN A 272 -1.02 -2.41 -24.41
CA ASN A 272 -0.97 -3.14 -23.14
C ASN A 272 0.39 -3.00 -22.43
N GLY A 273 1.34 -2.24 -22.96
CA GLY A 273 2.66 -2.02 -22.38
C GLY A 273 3.75 -2.97 -22.88
N ASP A 274 3.42 -3.98 -23.70
CA ASP A 274 4.40 -4.97 -24.18
C ASP A 274 5.42 -4.32 -25.13
N LEU A 275 6.66 -4.78 -25.07
CA LEU A 275 7.72 -4.33 -25.97
C LEU A 275 7.54 -4.98 -27.34
N ILE A 276 7.41 -4.17 -28.40
CA ILE A 276 7.42 -4.66 -29.78
C ILE A 276 8.85 -4.65 -30.32
N SER A 277 9.54 -3.51 -30.16
CA SER A 277 10.93 -3.36 -30.60
C SER A 277 11.58 -2.15 -29.97
N VAL A 278 12.88 -2.23 -29.70
CA VAL A 278 13.74 -1.10 -29.36
C VAL A 278 15.12 -1.32 -29.98
N SER A 279 15.85 -0.24 -30.21
CA SER A 279 17.23 -0.30 -30.65
C SER A 279 18.06 0.69 -29.84
N ILE A 280 19.29 0.32 -29.50
CA ILE A 280 20.22 1.21 -28.84
C ILE A 280 20.56 2.39 -29.76
N ASN A 281 20.75 3.57 -29.18
CA ASN A 281 21.33 4.68 -29.90
C ASN A 281 22.84 4.48 -30.01
N SER A 282 23.39 4.60 -31.22
CA SER A 282 24.82 4.39 -31.50
C SER A 282 25.77 5.28 -30.70
N SER A 283 25.29 6.40 -30.14
CA SER A 283 26.14 7.24 -29.28
C SER A 283 26.28 6.69 -27.88
N SER A 284 25.44 5.75 -27.42
CA SER A 284 25.47 5.26 -26.03
C SER A 284 26.79 4.56 -25.74
N SER A 285 27.52 4.99 -24.72
CA SER A 285 28.73 4.28 -24.27
C SER A 285 28.38 2.88 -23.75
N GLU A 286 29.17 1.91 -24.17
CA GLU A 286 29.07 0.50 -23.80
C GLU A 286 30.07 0.15 -22.70
N GLY A 287 29.69 -0.79 -21.82
CA GLY A 287 30.62 -1.43 -20.90
C GLY A 287 31.36 -2.59 -21.58
N PRO A 288 31.60 -3.72 -20.88
CA PRO A 288 31.44 -3.87 -19.43
C PRO A 288 32.47 -3.03 -18.68
N THR A 289 32.54 -3.15 -17.35
CA THR A 289 33.73 -2.68 -16.62
C THR A 289 34.89 -3.66 -16.82
N ASP A 290 36.11 -3.25 -16.44
CA ASP A 290 37.34 -4.06 -16.55
C ASP A 290 37.25 -5.42 -15.85
N ASP A 291 36.49 -5.48 -14.76
CA ASP A 291 36.24 -6.68 -13.97
C ASP A 291 35.03 -7.50 -14.45
N TYR A 292 34.49 -7.16 -15.63
CA TYR A 292 33.34 -7.79 -16.29
C TYR A 292 32.00 -7.64 -15.56
N ARG A 293 31.81 -6.58 -14.77
CA ARG A 293 30.46 -6.25 -14.26
C ARG A 293 29.57 -5.79 -15.40
N ILE A 294 28.29 -6.11 -15.29
CA ILE A 294 27.25 -5.74 -16.25
C ILE A 294 27.00 -4.24 -16.11
N LYS A 295 27.53 -3.47 -17.05
CA LYS A 295 27.25 -2.05 -17.22
C LYS A 295 27.09 -1.72 -18.71
N PRO A 296 26.24 -0.75 -19.10
CA PRO A 296 25.24 -0.05 -18.26
C PRO A 296 24.29 -1.04 -17.56
N ASP A 297 23.66 -0.66 -16.45
CA ASP A 297 22.77 -1.60 -15.73
C ASP A 297 21.44 -1.76 -16.47
N ILE A 298 20.91 -0.66 -17.02
CA ILE A 298 19.59 -0.58 -17.64
C ILE A 298 19.60 0.38 -18.83
N THR A 299 18.60 0.27 -19.69
CA THR A 299 18.39 1.18 -20.82
C THR A 299 17.15 2.04 -20.62
N GLY A 300 17.27 3.34 -20.93
CA GLY A 300 16.18 4.30 -20.99
C GLY A 300 16.09 4.97 -22.37
N ASN A 301 15.06 5.77 -22.61
CA ASN A 301 14.96 6.53 -23.85
C ASN A 301 15.51 7.94 -23.65
N GLY A 302 16.59 8.23 -24.37
CA GLY A 302 17.24 9.54 -24.40
C GLY A 302 17.39 10.10 -25.81
N THR A 303 16.63 9.64 -26.79
CA THR A 303 16.76 10.12 -28.18
C THR A 303 15.66 11.12 -28.53
N SER A 304 16.07 12.32 -28.98
CA SER A 304 15.17 13.41 -29.37
C SER A 304 14.14 13.79 -28.30
N VAL A 305 14.47 13.60 -27.01
CA VAL A 305 13.59 13.90 -25.88
C VAL A 305 13.31 15.39 -25.87
N TYR A 306 12.04 15.80 -25.79
CA TYR A 306 11.63 17.21 -25.82
C TYR A 306 11.40 17.73 -24.41
N SER A 307 12.19 18.69 -23.95
CA SER A 307 12.09 19.18 -22.56
C SER A 307 12.35 20.68 -22.47
N THR A 308 12.30 21.20 -21.25
CA THR A 308 12.55 22.61 -20.93
C THR A 308 13.93 23.06 -21.35
N TYR A 309 14.04 24.32 -21.70
CA TYR A 309 15.28 24.97 -22.11
C TYR A 309 15.44 26.28 -21.33
N GLU A 310 16.66 26.74 -21.13
CA GLU A 310 17.02 27.83 -20.23
C GLU A 310 16.88 29.24 -20.85
N SER A 311 16.78 29.36 -22.17
CA SER A 311 16.81 30.65 -22.87
C SER A 311 15.65 31.61 -22.53
N SER A 312 14.51 31.10 -22.06
CA SER A 312 13.38 31.91 -21.53
C SER A 312 12.52 31.09 -20.56
N ASN A 313 11.48 31.69 -19.96
CA ASN A 313 10.53 30.97 -19.10
C ASN A 313 9.61 30.00 -19.86
N THR A 314 9.62 30.03 -21.19
CA THR A 314 8.75 29.22 -22.06
C THR A 314 9.54 28.52 -23.17
N ALA A 315 10.83 28.29 -22.96
CA ALA A 315 11.72 27.72 -23.96
C ALA A 315 11.77 26.19 -23.84
N TYR A 316 11.81 25.51 -24.99
CA TYR A 316 11.88 24.06 -25.06
C TYR A 316 12.79 23.65 -26.22
N ALA A 317 13.41 22.48 -26.13
CA ALA A 317 14.22 21.89 -27.19
C ALA A 317 14.14 20.36 -27.16
N SER A 318 14.51 19.72 -28.27
CA SER A 318 14.77 18.28 -28.31
C SER A 318 16.27 18.00 -28.25
N ILE A 319 16.70 17.15 -27.32
CA ILE A 319 18.10 16.75 -27.15
C ILE A 319 18.24 15.22 -27.15
N THR A 320 19.36 14.73 -27.67
CA THR A 320 19.70 13.30 -27.70
C THR A 320 20.94 13.02 -26.86
N GLY A 321 20.90 11.97 -26.04
CA GLY A 321 22.04 11.44 -25.31
C GLY A 321 21.65 10.60 -24.10
N THR A 322 22.61 9.89 -23.51
CA THR A 322 22.44 9.22 -22.21
C THR A 322 22.05 10.20 -21.11
N SER A 323 22.42 11.47 -21.27
CA SER A 323 21.96 12.60 -20.44
C SER A 323 20.46 12.82 -20.45
N MET A 324 19.72 12.33 -21.44
CA MET A 324 18.26 12.39 -21.48
C MET A 324 17.62 11.07 -21.05
N ALA A 325 18.31 9.95 -21.28
CA ALA A 325 17.88 8.62 -20.83
C ALA A 325 17.94 8.49 -19.29
N SER A 326 19.00 9.01 -18.67
CA SER A 326 19.18 9.01 -17.21
C SER A 326 18.03 9.70 -16.45
N PRO A 327 17.61 10.95 -16.76
CA PRO A 327 16.48 11.58 -16.08
C PRO A 327 15.13 10.95 -16.45
N ASN A 328 15.01 10.31 -17.62
CA ASN A 328 13.86 9.50 -17.96
C ASN A 328 13.72 8.29 -17.00
N VAL A 329 14.82 7.59 -16.72
CA VAL A 329 14.83 6.50 -15.73
C VAL A 329 14.68 7.03 -14.31
N ALA A 330 15.39 8.08 -13.92
CA ALA A 330 15.33 8.65 -12.56
C ALA A 330 13.92 9.10 -12.15
N GLY A 331 13.22 9.81 -13.04
CA GLY A 331 11.83 10.21 -12.78
C GLY A 331 10.87 9.03 -12.70
N SER A 332 11.12 7.95 -13.45
CA SER A 332 10.33 6.72 -13.41
C SER A 332 10.58 5.94 -12.10
N LEU A 333 11.83 5.85 -11.64
CA LEU A 333 12.21 5.26 -10.36
C LEU A 333 11.61 6.03 -9.17
N LEU A 334 11.53 7.35 -9.26
CA LEU A 334 10.89 8.19 -8.24
C LEU A 334 9.40 7.84 -8.04
N LEU A 335 8.68 7.51 -9.12
CA LEU A 335 7.30 7.05 -9.03
C LEU A 335 7.18 5.65 -8.42
N LEU A 336 8.15 4.77 -8.66
CA LEU A 336 8.16 3.45 -8.00
C LEU A 336 8.39 3.58 -6.50
N GLN A 337 9.24 4.52 -6.05
CA GLN A 337 9.36 4.86 -4.62
C GLN A 337 8.05 5.41 -4.05
N GLN A 338 7.37 6.28 -4.80
CA GLN A 338 6.05 6.78 -4.40
C GLN A 338 5.05 5.62 -4.24
N HIS A 339 5.01 4.71 -5.23
CA HIS A 339 4.08 3.57 -5.21
C HIS A 339 4.34 2.65 -4.03
N TYR A 340 5.60 2.27 -3.83
CA TYR A 340 5.98 1.41 -2.72
C TYR A 340 5.62 2.05 -1.37
N ASN A 341 5.84 3.35 -1.20
CA ASN A 341 5.42 4.07 0.00
C ASN A 341 3.90 4.18 0.16
N ASN A 342 3.14 4.30 -0.93
CA ASN A 342 1.68 4.27 -0.87
C ASN A 342 1.15 2.91 -0.39
N VAL A 343 1.82 1.82 -0.75
CA VAL A 343 1.41 0.45 -0.41
C VAL A 343 1.93 0.01 0.96
N ASN A 344 3.17 0.37 1.31
CA ASN A 344 3.86 -0.16 2.50
C ASN A 344 4.08 0.87 3.63
N GLY A 345 3.85 2.16 3.37
CA GLY A 345 4.06 3.24 4.36
C GLY A 345 5.53 3.61 4.60
N ASN A 346 6.47 3.06 3.83
CA ASN A 346 7.89 3.36 3.87
C ASN A 346 8.51 3.33 2.45
N PHE A 347 9.75 3.82 2.30
CA PHE A 347 10.48 3.76 1.03
C PHE A 347 11.33 2.49 0.93
N MET A 348 11.58 2.05 -0.30
CA MET A 348 12.50 0.96 -0.62
C MET A 348 13.95 1.36 -0.35
N ARG A 349 14.79 0.41 0.08
CA ARG A 349 16.25 0.56 -0.04
C ARG A 349 16.65 0.78 -1.51
N SER A 350 17.78 1.44 -1.73
CA SER A 350 18.30 1.69 -3.08
C SER A 350 18.56 0.39 -3.84
N ALA A 351 19.06 -0.64 -3.16
CA ALA A 351 19.21 -1.98 -3.70
C ALA A 351 17.88 -2.62 -4.13
N THR A 352 16.79 -2.38 -3.40
CA THR A 352 15.46 -2.93 -3.76
C THR A 352 14.91 -2.22 -4.99
N LEU A 353 14.99 -0.88 -5.03
CA LEU A 353 14.57 -0.08 -6.17
C LEU A 353 15.37 -0.45 -7.43
N LYS A 354 16.71 -0.57 -7.31
CA LYS A 354 17.59 -1.06 -8.39
C LYS A 354 17.19 -2.48 -8.79
N GLY A 355 17.08 -3.39 -7.84
CA GLY A 355 16.75 -4.80 -8.06
C GLY A 355 15.44 -5.00 -8.80
N ILE A 356 14.36 -4.31 -8.42
CA ILE A 356 13.06 -4.42 -9.09
C ILE A 356 13.14 -3.88 -10.53
N ALA A 357 13.82 -2.76 -10.76
CA ALA A 357 13.97 -2.18 -12.08
C ALA A 357 14.72 -3.14 -13.03
N LEU A 358 15.80 -3.77 -12.56
CA LEU A 358 16.56 -4.76 -13.34
C LEU A 358 15.82 -6.10 -13.49
N HIS A 359 15.08 -6.52 -12.46
CA HIS A 359 14.30 -7.76 -12.46
C HIS A 359 13.21 -7.75 -13.52
N THR A 360 12.62 -6.56 -13.75
CA THR A 360 11.45 -6.40 -14.60
C THR A 360 11.74 -5.80 -15.97
N ALA A 361 12.99 -5.45 -16.25
CA ALA A 361 13.40 -4.91 -17.54
C ALA A 361 13.08 -5.88 -18.69
N ASP A 362 12.65 -5.32 -19.83
CA ASP A 362 12.43 -6.08 -21.05
C ASP A 362 13.79 -6.39 -21.68
N ASP A 363 14.12 -7.67 -21.80
CA ASP A 363 15.34 -8.12 -22.45
C ASP A 363 15.39 -7.62 -23.90
N ALA A 364 16.50 -7.00 -24.28
CA ALA A 364 16.69 -6.36 -25.57
C ALA A 364 18.15 -6.57 -26.00
N GLY A 365 18.36 -7.13 -27.19
CA GLY A 365 19.69 -7.55 -27.63
C GLY A 365 19.87 -9.07 -27.57
N PRO A 366 21.08 -9.58 -27.31
CA PRO A 366 21.30 -10.98 -26.99
C PRO A 366 20.54 -11.41 -25.73
N ASN A 367 20.03 -12.64 -25.68
CA ASN A 367 19.32 -13.13 -24.49
C ASN A 367 20.19 -13.05 -23.23
N GLY A 368 19.63 -12.52 -22.14
CA GLY A 368 20.33 -12.29 -20.88
C GLY A 368 21.10 -10.95 -20.87
N PRO A 369 21.85 -10.67 -19.79
CA PRO A 369 22.53 -9.38 -19.67
C PRO A 369 23.65 -9.21 -20.69
N ASP A 370 23.88 -7.97 -21.14
CA ASP A 370 24.97 -7.62 -22.06
C ASP A 370 25.56 -6.22 -21.76
N ALA A 371 26.68 -5.91 -22.42
CA ALA A 371 27.44 -4.68 -22.21
C ALA A 371 26.91 -3.44 -22.97
N VAL A 372 25.79 -3.57 -23.69
CA VAL A 372 25.14 -2.54 -24.50
C VAL A 372 23.82 -2.12 -23.86
N TYR A 373 22.92 -3.08 -23.60
CA TYR A 373 21.60 -2.83 -23.01
C TYR A 373 21.55 -3.03 -21.49
N GLY A 374 22.59 -3.65 -20.91
CA GLY A 374 22.56 -4.07 -19.51
C GLY A 374 21.62 -5.23 -19.29
N TRP A 375 20.68 -5.08 -18.36
CA TRP A 375 19.58 -6.02 -18.14
C TRP A 375 18.36 -5.78 -19.03
N GLY A 376 18.39 -4.75 -19.90
CA GLY A 376 17.34 -4.46 -20.87
C GLY A 376 16.72 -3.07 -20.74
N LEU A 377 15.61 -2.84 -21.46
CA LEU A 377 14.85 -1.60 -21.42
C LEU A 377 13.98 -1.55 -20.15
N MET A 378 14.02 -0.43 -19.42
CA MET A 378 13.22 -0.26 -18.21
C MET A 378 11.72 -0.45 -18.48
N ASN A 379 11.06 -1.26 -17.65
CA ASN A 379 9.62 -1.48 -17.70
C ASN A 379 8.97 -1.08 -16.35
N ALA A 380 8.70 0.22 -16.18
CA ALA A 380 8.12 0.75 -14.95
C ALA A 380 6.73 0.18 -14.64
N LYS A 381 5.97 -0.21 -15.67
CA LYS A 381 4.66 -0.86 -15.51
C LYS A 381 4.81 -2.21 -14.81
N ARG A 382 5.69 -3.08 -15.31
CA ARG A 382 5.93 -4.39 -14.69
C ARG A 382 6.52 -4.24 -13.28
N ALA A 383 7.44 -3.30 -13.07
CA ALA A 383 7.95 -2.96 -11.74
C ALA A 383 6.85 -2.56 -10.75
N ALA A 384 5.92 -1.68 -11.15
CA ALA A 384 4.81 -1.27 -10.30
C ALA A 384 3.82 -2.43 -10.01
N GLN A 385 3.62 -3.34 -10.98
CA GLN A 385 2.80 -4.54 -10.77
C GLN A 385 3.45 -5.48 -9.75
N VAL A 386 4.76 -5.71 -9.83
CA VAL A 386 5.51 -6.50 -8.83
C VAL A 386 5.39 -5.90 -7.43
N ILE A 387 5.43 -4.57 -7.30
CA ILE A 387 5.16 -3.93 -6.00
C ILE A 387 3.71 -4.17 -5.54
N SER A 388 2.75 -4.11 -6.46
CA SER A 388 1.31 -4.23 -6.14
C SER A 388 0.89 -5.66 -5.79
N THR A 389 1.55 -6.67 -6.35
CA THR A 389 1.24 -8.09 -6.14
C THR A 389 2.20 -8.77 -5.17
N ASN A 390 2.99 -7.99 -4.42
CA ASN A 390 3.89 -8.53 -3.42
C ASN A 390 3.11 -9.31 -2.35
N GLY A 391 3.49 -10.56 -2.13
CA GLY A 391 2.80 -11.49 -1.21
C GLY A 391 1.75 -12.36 -1.89
N SER A 392 1.45 -12.15 -3.18
CA SER A 392 0.66 -13.06 -4.01
C SER A 392 1.47 -13.57 -5.20
N ASP A 393 1.47 -12.83 -6.32
CA ASP A 393 2.06 -13.27 -7.60
C ASP A 393 3.55 -12.93 -7.70
N SER A 394 4.03 -12.16 -6.72
CA SER A 394 5.43 -11.82 -6.55
C SER A 394 5.80 -11.76 -5.08
N LYS A 395 7.11 -11.72 -4.82
CA LYS A 395 7.67 -11.62 -3.47
C LYS A 395 8.85 -10.66 -3.48
N ILE A 396 8.78 -9.63 -2.64
CA ILE A 396 9.83 -8.65 -2.39
C ILE A 396 10.20 -8.71 -0.91
N GLU A 397 11.45 -8.97 -0.58
CA GLU A 397 11.94 -8.98 0.80
C GLU A 397 13.26 -8.22 0.93
N GLU A 398 13.40 -7.40 1.97
CA GLU A 398 14.67 -6.80 2.38
C GLU A 398 15.22 -7.55 3.59
N ILE A 399 16.34 -8.25 3.42
CA ILE A 399 16.87 -9.24 4.36
C ILE A 399 18.29 -8.86 4.79
N THR A 400 18.67 -9.19 6.03
CA THR A 400 20.06 -9.15 6.50
C THR A 400 20.62 -10.57 6.54
N LEU A 401 21.68 -10.83 5.77
CA LEU A 401 22.42 -12.10 5.78
C LEU A 401 23.65 -11.96 6.68
N ASN A 402 23.74 -12.74 7.76
CA ASN A 402 24.94 -12.74 8.61
C ASN A 402 26.04 -13.66 8.06
N SER A 403 27.28 -13.41 8.45
CA SER A 403 28.40 -14.28 8.09
C SER A 403 28.16 -15.72 8.59
N GLY A 404 28.40 -16.71 7.74
CA GLY A 404 28.03 -18.12 7.94
C GLY A 404 26.55 -18.47 7.74
N GLN A 405 25.65 -17.50 7.56
CA GLN A 405 24.21 -17.77 7.38
C GLN A 405 23.84 -18.10 5.93
N THR A 406 22.81 -18.93 5.79
CA THR A 406 22.08 -19.17 4.55
C THR A 406 20.64 -18.71 4.71
N TYR A 407 20.10 -17.99 3.73
CA TYR A 407 18.67 -17.72 3.62
C TYR A 407 18.04 -18.72 2.63
N SER A 408 16.85 -19.24 2.95
CA SER A 408 16.14 -20.15 2.05
C SER A 408 14.64 -19.96 2.16
N VAL A 409 13.97 -19.98 1.01
CA VAL A 409 12.51 -19.89 0.92
C VAL A 409 11.99 -20.81 -0.17
N THR A 410 10.86 -21.45 0.12
CA THR A 410 10.14 -22.28 -0.84
C THR A 410 9.01 -21.47 -1.46
N VAL A 411 8.86 -21.55 -2.79
CA VAL A 411 7.80 -20.87 -3.53
C VAL A 411 7.20 -21.81 -4.57
N ASP A 412 5.96 -21.54 -4.93
CA ASP A 412 5.28 -22.26 -6.00
C ASP A 412 5.19 -21.41 -7.27
N SER A 413 5.64 -22.01 -8.38
CA SER A 413 5.47 -21.40 -9.71
C SER A 413 3.99 -21.41 -10.10
N ASP A 414 3.54 -20.38 -10.82
CA ASP A 414 2.18 -20.33 -11.37
C ASP A 414 1.92 -21.36 -12.48
N GLY A 415 2.98 -21.99 -13.01
CA GLY A 415 2.87 -22.99 -14.07
C GLY A 415 2.64 -22.41 -15.47
N VAL A 416 2.62 -21.08 -15.62
CA VAL A 416 2.30 -20.36 -16.85
C VAL A 416 3.45 -19.43 -17.24
N ASN A 417 3.94 -18.62 -16.32
CA ASN A 417 5.02 -17.68 -16.53
C ASN A 417 6.36 -18.29 -16.10
N ASP A 418 7.45 -17.73 -16.62
CA ASP A 418 8.79 -18.07 -16.14
C ASP A 418 8.95 -17.64 -14.68
N LEU A 419 9.60 -18.49 -13.87
CA LEU A 419 9.97 -18.15 -12.50
C LEU A 419 11.29 -17.39 -12.52
N LEU A 420 11.26 -16.14 -12.11
CA LEU A 420 12.45 -15.29 -11.98
C LEU A 420 12.73 -15.07 -10.49
N ALA A 421 13.98 -15.25 -10.07
CA ALA A 421 14.44 -14.90 -8.73
C ALA A 421 15.72 -14.07 -8.82
N SER A 422 15.73 -12.86 -8.25
CA SER A 422 16.90 -12.00 -8.22
C SER A 422 17.24 -11.52 -6.83
N ILE A 423 18.53 -11.31 -6.58
CA ILE A 423 19.03 -10.60 -5.41
C ILE A 423 19.74 -9.31 -5.81
N SER A 424 19.66 -8.28 -4.98
CA SER A 424 20.40 -7.02 -5.14
C SER A 424 20.87 -6.48 -3.79
N TRP A 425 22.09 -5.95 -3.73
CA TRP A 425 22.62 -5.36 -2.49
C TRP A 425 23.48 -4.12 -2.76
N THR A 426 23.46 -3.20 -1.80
CA THR A 426 24.41 -2.09 -1.75
C THR A 426 25.68 -2.62 -1.11
N ASP A 427 26.70 -2.89 -1.92
CA ASP A 427 27.95 -3.49 -1.47
C ASP A 427 28.85 -2.42 -0.82
N ILE A 428 29.72 -2.85 0.10
CA ILE A 428 30.74 -1.96 0.66
C ILE A 428 31.74 -1.55 -0.42
N ALA A 429 32.30 -0.34 -0.34
CA ALA A 429 33.22 0.16 -1.34
C ALA A 429 34.45 -0.76 -1.52
N GLY A 430 34.72 -1.12 -2.79
CA GLY A 430 35.84 -1.98 -3.16
C GLY A 430 37.20 -1.30 -3.10
N SER A 431 38.24 -2.06 -3.42
CA SER A 431 39.61 -1.54 -3.58
C SER A 431 39.74 -0.79 -4.91
N VAL A 432 40.35 0.39 -4.87
CA VAL A 432 40.68 1.17 -6.07
C VAL A 432 41.61 0.37 -6.97
N ASN A 433 41.34 0.42 -8.28
CA ASN A 433 42.11 -0.25 -9.30
C ASN A 433 42.42 0.73 -10.44
N ASN A 434 43.71 1.11 -10.56
CA ASN A 434 44.19 2.04 -11.58
C ASN A 434 45.00 1.34 -12.68
N GLY A 435 44.99 0.01 -12.73
CA GLY A 435 45.65 -0.74 -13.79
C GLY A 435 44.73 -0.86 -15.00
N THR A 436 45.28 -0.65 -16.21
CA THR A 436 44.53 -0.84 -17.47
C THR A 436 43.98 -2.25 -17.60
N ASN A 437 42.69 -2.40 -17.94
CA ASN A 437 42.03 -3.69 -18.20
C ASN A 437 42.13 -4.67 -17.02
N SER A 438 42.07 -4.16 -15.79
CA SER A 438 42.39 -4.97 -14.62
C SER A 438 41.17 -5.75 -14.12
N GLY A 439 41.19 -7.07 -14.30
CA GLY A 439 40.10 -7.98 -13.91
C GLY A 439 39.89 -8.20 -12.40
N THR A 440 40.52 -7.39 -11.55
CA THR A 440 40.36 -7.47 -10.08
C THR A 440 38.93 -7.07 -9.71
N PRO A 441 38.13 -7.96 -9.09
CA PRO A 441 36.75 -7.62 -8.74
C PRO A 441 36.68 -6.40 -7.83
N ALA A 442 35.80 -5.46 -8.17
CA ALA A 442 35.40 -4.40 -7.26
C ALA A 442 34.49 -4.93 -6.14
N LEU A 443 33.77 -6.04 -6.39
CA LEU A 443 32.89 -6.70 -5.43
C LEU A 443 33.64 -7.13 -4.16
N VAL A 444 33.04 -6.85 -3.00
CA VAL A 444 33.61 -7.20 -1.70
C VAL A 444 32.81 -8.31 -1.04
N ASN A 445 31.51 -8.11 -0.84
CA ASN A 445 30.63 -9.15 -0.33
C ASN A 445 29.99 -9.92 -1.49
N ASP A 446 30.43 -11.17 -1.69
CA ASP A 446 29.98 -12.08 -2.75
C ASP A 446 28.79 -12.92 -2.25
N LEU A 447 27.59 -12.57 -2.73
CA LEU A 447 26.33 -13.24 -2.43
C LEU A 447 25.88 -14.05 -3.65
N ASP A 448 25.34 -15.23 -3.39
CA ASP A 448 24.93 -16.20 -4.43
C ASP A 448 23.46 -16.57 -4.26
N VAL A 449 22.64 -16.35 -5.28
CA VAL A 449 21.29 -16.92 -5.38
C VAL A 449 21.30 -18.22 -6.19
N ARG A 450 20.56 -19.23 -5.71
CA ARG A 450 20.29 -20.48 -6.42
C ARG A 450 18.81 -20.79 -6.36
N VAL A 451 18.27 -21.31 -7.46
CA VAL A 451 16.91 -21.86 -7.52
C VAL A 451 17.03 -23.36 -7.71
N THR A 452 16.33 -24.16 -6.91
CA THR A 452 16.47 -25.63 -6.92
C THR A 452 15.12 -26.33 -6.96
N LYS A 453 15.04 -27.43 -7.71
CA LYS A 453 13.88 -28.33 -7.75
C LYS A 453 14.32 -29.74 -8.12
N GLY A 454 13.90 -30.75 -7.34
CA GLY A 454 14.13 -32.16 -7.66
C GLY A 454 15.61 -32.53 -7.90
N GLY A 455 16.54 -31.87 -7.21
CA GLY A 455 17.99 -32.06 -7.39
C GLY A 455 18.62 -31.29 -8.56
N THR A 456 17.83 -30.59 -9.37
CA THR A 456 18.33 -29.66 -10.39
C THR A 456 18.56 -28.28 -9.77
N THR A 457 19.71 -27.67 -10.05
CA THR A 457 20.08 -26.32 -9.60
C THR A 457 20.20 -25.39 -10.79
N PHE A 458 19.53 -24.25 -10.72
CA PHE A 458 19.61 -23.16 -11.69
C PHE A 458 20.50 -22.05 -11.14
N SER A 459 21.46 -21.60 -11.95
CA SER A 459 22.47 -20.60 -11.60
C SER A 459 22.15 -19.24 -12.22
N PRO A 460 22.64 -18.14 -11.62
CA PRO A 460 22.35 -16.80 -12.09
C PRO A 460 23.11 -16.48 -13.38
N TRP A 461 22.65 -15.44 -14.08
CA TRP A 461 23.37 -14.90 -15.23
C TRP A 461 24.61 -14.11 -14.82
N ARG A 462 25.62 -14.11 -15.70
CA ARG A 462 26.84 -13.30 -15.62
C ARG A 462 27.42 -13.05 -17.01
N LEU A 463 28.28 -12.04 -17.14
CA LEU A 463 29.15 -11.93 -18.31
C LEU A 463 30.29 -12.95 -18.26
N THR A 464 30.61 -13.51 -19.41
CA THR A 464 31.76 -14.42 -19.61
C THR A 464 32.85 -13.83 -20.49
N GLY A 465 32.58 -12.65 -21.06
CA GLY A 465 33.48 -11.87 -21.89
C GLY A 465 32.79 -10.55 -22.29
N VAL A 466 33.46 -9.76 -23.13
CA VAL A 466 32.97 -8.42 -23.53
C VAL A 466 31.61 -8.48 -24.24
N THR A 467 31.38 -9.52 -25.05
CA THR A 467 30.17 -9.69 -25.86
C THR A 467 29.40 -10.98 -25.57
N THR A 468 29.79 -11.71 -24.52
CA THR A 468 29.23 -13.03 -24.21
C THR A 468 28.77 -13.13 -22.76
N ASN A 469 27.65 -13.80 -22.57
CA ASN A 469 27.08 -14.09 -21.26
C ASN A 469 26.84 -15.60 -21.08
N GLY A 470 26.54 -15.99 -19.84
CA GLY A 470 26.20 -17.36 -19.50
C GLY A 470 25.65 -17.48 -18.08
N LYS A 471 25.32 -18.70 -17.65
CA LYS A 471 24.83 -18.98 -16.30
C LYS A 471 25.92 -19.60 -15.42
N GLY A 472 26.04 -19.16 -14.17
CA GLY A 472 27.04 -19.62 -13.20
C GLY A 472 27.22 -18.60 -12.06
N ASP A 473 28.04 -18.93 -11.06
CA ASP A 473 28.36 -18.02 -9.95
C ASP A 473 28.81 -16.65 -10.48
N ASN A 474 28.13 -15.59 -10.05
CA ASN A 474 28.52 -14.23 -10.40
C ASN A 474 29.37 -13.64 -9.27
N THR A 475 30.67 -13.60 -9.48
CA THR A 475 31.64 -13.11 -8.48
C THR A 475 31.95 -11.61 -8.64
N LYS A 476 31.18 -10.90 -9.45
CA LYS A 476 31.49 -9.53 -9.91
C LYS A 476 30.37 -8.55 -9.63
N ASP A 477 29.12 -8.93 -9.90
CA ASP A 477 27.98 -8.03 -9.80
C ASP A 477 27.33 -8.07 -8.41
N ASN A 478 26.86 -6.92 -7.92
CA ASN A 478 26.02 -6.80 -6.74
C ASN A 478 24.51 -6.93 -7.06
N TYR A 479 24.22 -7.63 -8.16
CA TYR A 479 22.88 -8.03 -8.59
C TYR A 479 23.00 -9.37 -9.33
N GLU A 480 22.19 -10.34 -8.93
CA GLU A 480 22.12 -11.64 -9.59
C GLU A 480 20.66 -11.95 -9.93
N ARG A 481 20.41 -12.59 -11.08
CA ARG A 481 19.07 -13.08 -11.49
C ARG A 481 19.16 -14.48 -12.06
N VAL A 482 18.27 -15.36 -11.59
CA VAL A 482 18.07 -16.72 -12.09
C VAL A 482 16.72 -16.77 -12.81
N ASP A 483 16.75 -17.20 -14.07
CA ASP A 483 15.56 -17.36 -14.91
C ASP A 483 15.31 -18.86 -15.13
N VAL A 484 14.12 -19.33 -14.71
CA VAL A 484 13.65 -20.70 -14.90
C VAL A 484 12.48 -20.69 -15.88
N ALA A 485 12.76 -21.06 -17.13
CA ALA A 485 11.75 -21.07 -18.18
C ALA A 485 10.71 -22.20 -17.98
N ASN A 486 9.44 -21.91 -18.30
CA ASN A 486 8.32 -22.86 -18.19
C ASN A 486 8.25 -23.52 -16.79
N ALA A 487 8.46 -22.73 -15.73
CA ALA A 487 8.53 -23.23 -14.38
C ALA A 487 7.16 -23.75 -13.91
N SER A 488 7.12 -24.89 -13.23
CA SER A 488 5.88 -25.46 -12.67
C SER A 488 6.15 -26.10 -11.31
N GLY A 489 5.17 -26.09 -10.40
CA GLY A 489 5.33 -26.67 -9.07
C GLY A 489 6.32 -25.92 -8.16
N THR A 490 6.77 -26.60 -7.12
CA THR A 490 7.52 -26.00 -6.01
C THR A 490 9.02 -25.90 -6.26
N TYR A 491 9.61 -24.75 -5.97
CA TYR A 491 11.05 -24.46 -6.04
C TYR A 491 11.57 -23.94 -4.70
N THR A 492 12.84 -24.22 -4.40
CA THR A 492 13.54 -23.63 -3.25
C THR A 492 14.57 -22.63 -3.74
N ILE A 493 14.39 -21.36 -3.36
CA ILE A 493 15.35 -20.28 -3.56
C ILE A 493 16.26 -20.25 -2.34
N THR A 494 17.57 -20.25 -2.58
CA THR A 494 18.58 -20.18 -1.52
C THR A 494 19.53 -19.03 -1.82
N VAL A 495 19.83 -18.23 -0.81
CA VAL A 495 20.83 -17.17 -0.88
C VAL A 495 21.92 -17.47 0.14
N THR A 496 23.15 -17.59 -0.35
CA THR A 496 24.37 -17.82 0.43
C THR A 496 25.36 -16.69 0.22
N HIS A 497 26.48 -16.72 0.93
CA HIS A 497 27.63 -15.85 0.66
C HIS A 497 28.94 -16.65 0.67
N LYS A 498 29.98 -16.10 0.04
CA LYS A 498 31.32 -16.68 0.05
C LYS A 498 32.21 -16.02 1.09
N GLY A 499 32.99 -16.84 1.78
CA GLY A 499 33.96 -16.36 2.76
C GLY A 499 33.30 -15.73 3.99
N SER A 500 33.78 -14.56 4.39
CA SER A 500 33.24 -13.78 5.50
C SER A 500 32.79 -12.43 4.99
N LEU A 501 31.60 -12.00 5.42
CA LEU A 501 31.06 -10.68 5.09
C LEU A 501 31.84 -9.60 5.84
N SER A 502 32.28 -8.54 5.14
CA SER A 502 33.26 -7.57 5.66
C SER A 502 32.82 -6.80 6.90
N SER A 503 31.51 -6.59 7.08
CA SER A 503 30.89 -5.97 8.27
C SER A 503 30.20 -6.98 9.18
N GLY A 504 30.46 -8.28 8.99
CA GLY A 504 29.79 -9.38 9.68
C GLY A 504 28.40 -9.73 9.13
N SER A 505 27.79 -8.85 8.34
CA SER A 505 26.50 -9.08 7.67
C SER A 505 26.37 -8.27 6.37
N GLN A 506 25.45 -8.63 5.49
CA GLN A 506 25.10 -7.88 4.28
C GLN A 506 23.59 -7.80 4.15
N ASN A 507 23.09 -6.58 3.99
CA ASN A 507 21.70 -6.32 3.64
C ASN A 507 21.49 -6.57 2.14
N PHE A 508 20.51 -7.39 1.77
CA PHE A 508 20.16 -7.64 0.37
C PHE A 508 18.65 -7.63 0.18
N SER A 509 18.21 -7.45 -1.06
CA SER A 509 16.82 -7.51 -1.48
C SER A 509 16.60 -8.75 -2.32
N LEU A 510 15.56 -9.53 -2.04
CA LEU A 510 15.11 -10.66 -2.85
C LEU A 510 13.84 -10.26 -3.60
N VAL A 511 13.80 -10.48 -4.91
CA VAL A 511 12.63 -10.27 -5.76
C VAL A 511 12.32 -11.56 -6.51
N ILE A 512 11.09 -12.05 -6.41
CA ILE A 512 10.62 -13.27 -7.08
C ILE A 512 9.33 -12.96 -7.85
N THR A 513 9.23 -13.39 -9.11
CA THR A 513 8.02 -13.29 -9.94
C THR A 513 7.78 -14.60 -10.69
N GLY A 514 6.57 -14.77 -11.26
CA GLY A 514 6.11 -16.06 -11.77
C GLY A 514 5.58 -16.96 -10.65
N LEU A 515 5.14 -16.34 -9.55
CA LEU A 515 4.48 -17.05 -8.46
C LEU A 515 3.00 -17.16 -8.77
N GLY A 516 2.44 -18.32 -8.47
CA GLY A 516 1.01 -18.49 -8.39
C GLY A 516 0.67 -18.98 -6.99
N ASN A 517 -0.53 -18.65 -6.52
CA ASN A 517 -1.13 -19.45 -5.47
C ASN A 517 -1.42 -20.85 -6.04
N ALA A 518 -0.39 -21.68 -6.21
CA ALA A 518 -0.53 -23.02 -6.73
C ALA A 518 -1.07 -23.93 -5.62
N VAL A 519 -2.36 -23.85 -5.39
CA VAL A 519 -3.12 -25.10 -5.40
C VAL A 519 -3.37 -25.40 -6.88
N ALA A 520 -2.75 -26.47 -7.39
CA ALA A 520 -3.21 -27.06 -8.64
C ALA A 520 -4.73 -27.28 -8.50
N ASP A 521 -5.52 -26.68 -9.40
CA ASP A 521 -6.96 -26.83 -9.39
C ASP A 521 -7.33 -28.23 -9.89
N ASN A 522 -7.31 -29.18 -8.97
CA ASN A 522 -7.71 -30.57 -9.17
C ASN A 522 -9.17 -30.80 -8.76
N GLN A 523 -9.87 -29.76 -8.33
CA GLN A 523 -11.23 -29.86 -7.85
C GLN A 523 -12.17 -29.64 -9.03
N ALA A 524 -12.98 -30.66 -9.33
CA ALA A 524 -13.98 -30.52 -10.37
C ALA A 524 -15.12 -29.59 -9.90
N PRO A 525 -15.74 -28.84 -10.84
CA PRO A 525 -16.92 -28.05 -10.54
C PRO A 525 -18.03 -28.88 -9.88
N SER A 526 -18.84 -28.25 -9.05
CA SER A 526 -20.04 -28.90 -8.51
C SER A 526 -20.98 -29.34 -9.65
N ASN A 527 -21.72 -30.44 -9.46
CA ASN A 527 -22.69 -30.88 -10.47
C ASN A 527 -23.73 -29.79 -10.73
N PRO A 528 -24.08 -29.48 -12.00
CA PRO A 528 -25.22 -28.63 -12.29
C PRO A 528 -26.48 -29.23 -11.65
N THR A 529 -27.31 -28.41 -11.02
CA THR A 529 -28.52 -28.87 -10.33
C THR A 529 -29.78 -28.31 -10.98
N SER A 530 -30.93 -28.91 -10.66
CA SER A 530 -32.25 -28.45 -11.11
C SER A 530 -32.35 -28.27 -12.63
N LEU A 531 -31.79 -29.22 -13.40
CA LEU A 531 -32.01 -29.25 -14.83
C LEU A 531 -33.50 -29.48 -15.10
N VAL A 532 -34.13 -28.50 -15.75
CA VAL A 532 -35.54 -28.53 -16.13
C VAL A 532 -35.70 -28.19 -17.60
N ALA A 533 -36.74 -28.76 -18.21
CA ALA A 533 -37.18 -28.41 -19.55
C ALA A 533 -38.41 -27.49 -19.44
N SER A 534 -38.42 -26.44 -20.23
CA SER A 534 -39.49 -25.44 -20.31
C SER A 534 -39.76 -25.11 -21.77
N ASN A 535 -40.83 -24.36 -22.05
CA ASN A 535 -41.24 -24.02 -23.42
C ASN A 535 -41.32 -25.25 -24.34
N VAL A 536 -41.83 -26.37 -23.81
CA VAL A 536 -41.86 -27.65 -24.52
C VAL A 536 -42.89 -27.55 -25.64
N ALA A 537 -42.41 -27.40 -26.86
CA ALA A 537 -43.20 -27.36 -28.07
C ALA A 537 -43.15 -28.72 -28.79
N SER A 538 -43.85 -28.81 -29.92
CA SER A 538 -43.81 -30.01 -30.76
C SER A 538 -42.44 -30.31 -31.37
N THR A 539 -41.53 -29.32 -31.48
CA THR A 539 -40.20 -29.51 -32.12
C THR A 539 -39.03 -28.81 -31.40
N SER A 540 -39.27 -28.23 -30.24
CA SER A 540 -38.22 -27.54 -29.47
C SER A 540 -38.54 -27.49 -27.98
N LEU A 541 -37.53 -27.18 -27.19
CA LEU A 541 -37.65 -26.87 -25.77
C LEU A 541 -36.46 -26.03 -25.31
N THR A 542 -36.60 -25.42 -24.14
CA THR A 542 -35.52 -24.71 -23.45
C THR A 542 -35.10 -25.50 -22.22
N LEU A 543 -33.81 -25.85 -22.13
CA LEU A 543 -33.20 -26.40 -20.93
C LEU A 543 -32.66 -25.27 -20.07
N ASN A 544 -32.95 -25.29 -18.78
CA ASN A 544 -32.39 -24.39 -17.78
C ASN A 544 -31.86 -25.20 -16.60
N TRP A 545 -30.76 -24.75 -16.00
CA TRP A 545 -30.18 -25.36 -14.81
C TRP A 545 -29.58 -24.29 -13.90
N ASN A 546 -29.23 -24.66 -12.67
CA ASN A 546 -28.52 -23.79 -11.77
C ASN A 546 -27.01 -23.78 -12.09
N ALA A 547 -26.39 -22.62 -11.91
CA ALA A 547 -24.95 -22.49 -12.09
C ALA A 547 -24.19 -23.43 -11.14
N SER A 548 -23.20 -24.13 -11.69
CA SER A 548 -22.19 -24.82 -10.90
C SER A 548 -21.23 -23.80 -10.27
N THR A 549 -20.72 -24.13 -9.09
CA THR A 549 -19.67 -23.39 -8.41
C THR A 549 -18.37 -24.19 -8.44
N ASP A 550 -17.27 -23.47 -8.43
CA ASP A 550 -15.92 -24.01 -8.44
C ASP A 550 -15.00 -23.09 -7.61
N ASN A 551 -13.89 -23.61 -7.10
CA ASN A 551 -12.92 -22.86 -6.30
C ASN A 551 -12.15 -21.82 -7.12
N ILE A 552 -11.99 -22.01 -8.43
CA ILE A 552 -11.36 -21.03 -9.33
C ILE A 552 -12.40 -20.46 -10.30
N GLY A 553 -13.26 -21.30 -10.89
CA GLY A 553 -14.39 -20.83 -11.70
C GLY A 553 -14.82 -21.77 -12.81
N VAL A 554 -16.11 -21.72 -13.15
CA VAL A 554 -16.73 -22.53 -14.21
C VAL A 554 -16.69 -21.78 -15.54
N VAL A 555 -16.17 -22.41 -16.59
CA VAL A 555 -16.02 -21.79 -17.93
C VAL A 555 -17.06 -22.29 -18.95
N GLY A 556 -17.81 -23.34 -18.64
CA GLY A 556 -18.95 -23.73 -19.48
C GLY A 556 -19.67 -25.02 -19.05
N TYR A 557 -20.68 -25.37 -19.85
CA TYR A 557 -21.57 -26.51 -19.62
C TYR A 557 -21.75 -27.33 -20.90
N ASP A 558 -21.49 -28.63 -20.83
CA ASP A 558 -21.73 -29.57 -21.94
C ASP A 558 -23.14 -30.18 -21.81
N ILE A 559 -23.96 -30.02 -22.86
CA ILE A 559 -25.34 -30.49 -22.92
C ILE A 559 -25.40 -31.86 -23.60
N TYR A 560 -26.06 -32.82 -22.97
CA TYR A 560 -26.21 -34.18 -23.47
C TYR A 560 -27.66 -34.48 -23.81
N GLN A 561 -27.89 -35.10 -24.96
CA GLN A 561 -29.13 -35.81 -25.30
C GLN A 561 -28.83 -37.32 -25.30
N GLY A 562 -29.39 -38.03 -24.32
CA GLY A 562 -28.98 -39.41 -24.03
C GLY A 562 -27.50 -39.48 -23.62
N ASN A 563 -26.66 -40.02 -24.51
CA ASN A 563 -25.20 -40.13 -24.34
C ASN A 563 -24.41 -39.25 -25.32
N THR A 564 -25.08 -38.52 -26.22
CA THR A 564 -24.44 -37.69 -27.24
C THR A 564 -24.36 -36.23 -26.77
N VAL A 565 -23.19 -35.61 -26.89
CA VAL A 565 -23.01 -34.18 -26.62
C VAL A 565 -23.59 -33.37 -27.78
N LEU A 566 -24.49 -32.45 -27.48
CA LEU A 566 -25.08 -31.52 -28.45
C LEU A 566 -24.23 -30.25 -28.63
N GLY A 567 -23.54 -29.81 -27.57
CA GLY A 567 -22.66 -28.64 -27.60
C GLY A 567 -22.31 -28.14 -26.21
N THR A 568 -21.45 -27.12 -26.16
CA THR A 568 -21.07 -26.40 -24.94
C THR A 568 -21.67 -24.99 -24.95
N VAL A 569 -22.19 -24.54 -23.81
CA VAL A 569 -22.61 -23.14 -23.60
C VAL A 569 -21.93 -22.55 -22.37
N ALA A 570 -21.70 -21.24 -22.36
CA ALA A 570 -21.13 -20.54 -21.20
C ALA A 570 -22.18 -20.20 -20.13
N GLY A 571 -23.45 -20.03 -20.55
CA GLY A 571 -24.57 -19.71 -19.65
C GLY A 571 -25.28 -20.96 -19.11
N THR A 572 -26.31 -20.75 -18.30
CA THR A 572 -27.06 -21.80 -17.63
C THR A 572 -28.38 -22.19 -18.33
N SER A 573 -28.51 -21.84 -19.60
CA SER A 573 -29.66 -22.17 -20.44
C SER A 573 -29.23 -22.58 -21.85
N SER A 574 -29.99 -23.47 -22.48
CA SER A 574 -29.81 -23.83 -23.88
C SER A 574 -31.14 -24.16 -24.56
N ASN A 575 -31.36 -23.60 -25.75
CA ASN A 575 -32.49 -23.95 -26.59
C ASN A 575 -32.14 -25.16 -27.46
N VAL A 576 -32.94 -26.22 -27.34
CA VAL A 576 -32.81 -27.44 -28.13
C VAL A 576 -33.91 -27.44 -29.19
N THR A 577 -33.53 -27.41 -30.46
CA THR A 577 -34.44 -27.36 -31.61
C THR A 577 -34.27 -28.58 -32.50
N GLY A 578 -35.25 -28.87 -33.36
CA GLY A 578 -35.18 -30.00 -34.30
C GLY A 578 -35.62 -31.33 -33.67
N LEU A 579 -36.45 -31.27 -32.62
CA LEU A 579 -37.06 -32.42 -31.98
C LEU A 579 -38.30 -32.89 -32.76
N THR A 580 -38.70 -34.14 -32.57
CA THR A 580 -39.91 -34.72 -33.16
C THR A 580 -41.09 -34.60 -32.19
N ALA A 581 -42.31 -34.34 -32.69
CA ALA A 581 -43.52 -34.22 -31.86
C ALA A 581 -43.90 -35.53 -31.18
N ASN A 582 -44.55 -35.44 -30.01
CA ASN A 582 -44.96 -36.59 -29.20
C ASN A 582 -43.84 -37.62 -28.94
N THR A 583 -42.59 -37.16 -28.80
CA THR A 583 -41.40 -38.02 -28.66
C THR A 583 -40.69 -37.69 -27.36
N ALA A 584 -40.35 -38.73 -26.59
CA ALA A 584 -39.64 -38.62 -25.32
C ALA A 584 -38.13 -38.47 -25.55
N TYR A 585 -37.54 -37.44 -24.93
CA TYR A 585 -36.11 -37.16 -24.91
C TYR A 585 -35.59 -37.14 -23.48
N GLN A 586 -34.31 -37.47 -23.31
CA GLN A 586 -33.62 -37.38 -22.03
C GLN A 586 -32.42 -36.44 -22.16
N PHE A 587 -32.31 -35.46 -21.25
CA PHE A 587 -31.18 -34.53 -21.21
C PHE A 587 -30.47 -34.54 -19.86
N ARG A 588 -29.15 -34.30 -19.92
CA ARG A 588 -28.25 -34.11 -18.76
C ARG A 588 -27.22 -33.04 -19.11
N VAL A 589 -26.65 -32.40 -18.10
CA VAL A 589 -25.62 -31.36 -18.27
C VAL A 589 -24.42 -31.66 -17.35
N ARG A 590 -23.20 -31.31 -17.79
CA ARG A 590 -21.99 -31.26 -16.95
C ARG A 590 -21.36 -29.89 -17.02
N ALA A 591 -20.75 -29.43 -15.93
CA ALA A 591 -19.94 -28.22 -15.90
C ALA A 591 -18.46 -28.55 -16.13
N LYS A 592 -17.71 -27.56 -16.64
CA LYS A 592 -16.25 -27.62 -16.79
C LYS A 592 -15.60 -26.31 -16.36
N ASP A 593 -14.40 -26.40 -15.81
CA ASP A 593 -13.55 -25.26 -15.43
C ASP A 593 -12.45 -24.98 -16.49
N ALA A 594 -11.63 -23.96 -16.22
CA ALA A 594 -10.51 -23.57 -17.07
C ALA A 594 -9.34 -24.59 -17.03
N ALA A 595 -9.24 -25.38 -15.97
CA ALA A 595 -8.21 -26.42 -15.78
C ALA A 595 -8.55 -27.73 -16.51
N GLY A 596 -9.78 -27.87 -17.01
CA GLY A 596 -10.26 -29.03 -17.75
C GLY A 596 -10.93 -30.10 -16.87
N ASN A 597 -11.16 -29.84 -15.58
CA ASN A 597 -11.92 -30.77 -14.75
C ASN A 597 -13.41 -30.70 -15.12
N VAL A 598 -14.07 -31.86 -15.02
CA VAL A 598 -15.50 -31.99 -15.36
C VAL A 598 -16.30 -32.48 -14.16
N SER A 599 -17.45 -31.85 -13.92
CA SER A 599 -18.38 -32.27 -12.88
C SER A 599 -19.00 -33.64 -13.18
N GLY A 600 -19.70 -34.20 -12.19
CA GLY A 600 -20.73 -35.21 -12.43
C GLY A 600 -21.91 -34.63 -13.21
N PHE A 601 -22.81 -35.51 -13.69
CA PHE A 601 -24.02 -35.07 -14.39
C PHE A 601 -25.02 -34.41 -13.43
N SER A 602 -25.81 -33.49 -13.99
CA SER A 602 -27.09 -33.06 -13.40
C SER A 602 -28.08 -34.22 -13.23
N ASN A 603 -29.26 -33.93 -12.65
CA ASN A 603 -30.41 -34.80 -12.80
C ASN A 603 -30.74 -35.01 -14.30
N THR A 604 -31.33 -36.17 -14.62
CA THR A 604 -31.85 -36.43 -15.97
C THR A 604 -33.23 -35.79 -16.08
N VAL A 605 -33.43 -34.93 -17.06
CA VAL A 605 -34.77 -34.45 -17.41
C VAL A 605 -35.31 -35.29 -18.56
N SER A 606 -36.44 -35.95 -18.31
CA SER A 606 -37.19 -36.69 -19.32
C SER A 606 -38.38 -35.83 -19.74
N VAL A 607 -38.46 -35.52 -21.03
CA VAL A 607 -39.48 -34.62 -21.56
C VAL A 607 -40.04 -35.19 -22.86
N THR A 608 -41.36 -35.25 -22.95
CA THR A 608 -42.08 -35.60 -24.18
C THR A 608 -42.54 -34.31 -24.83
N THR A 609 -42.12 -34.06 -26.07
CA THR A 609 -42.64 -32.94 -26.86
C THR A 609 -44.15 -33.02 -26.98
N THR A 610 -44.84 -31.88 -26.97
CA THR A 610 -46.31 -31.86 -26.98
C THR A 610 -46.86 -32.54 -28.23
N ALA A 611 -47.97 -33.27 -28.07
CA ALA A 611 -48.82 -33.64 -29.19
C ALA A 611 -49.34 -32.36 -29.86
N GLY A 612 -49.36 -32.31 -31.19
CA GLY A 612 -49.97 -31.18 -31.89
C GLY A 612 -51.48 -31.16 -31.66
N GLY A 613 -51.99 -30.17 -30.91
CA GLY A 613 -53.43 -29.89 -30.74
C GLY A 613 -54.12 -30.69 -29.63
N GLY A 614 -54.83 -29.99 -28.74
CA GLY A 614 -55.42 -30.49 -27.48
C GLY A 614 -56.64 -31.42 -27.62
N GLY A 615 -56.81 -32.29 -26.61
CA GLY A 615 -57.91 -33.25 -26.47
C GLY A 615 -58.99 -32.79 -25.47
N GLY A 616 -60.25 -33.10 -25.76
CA GLY A 616 -61.43 -32.79 -24.94
C GLY A 616 -61.98 -33.95 -24.11
N THR A 617 -62.83 -33.61 -23.13
CA THR A 617 -63.87 -34.43 -22.49
C THR A 617 -65.04 -33.51 -22.06
N ASN A 618 -66.27 -34.05 -21.96
CA ASN A 618 -67.59 -33.37 -22.00
C ASN A 618 -67.94 -32.51 -20.76
N TYR A 619 -67.82 -31.18 -20.86
CA TYR A 619 -68.49 -30.25 -19.93
C TYR A 619 -69.94 -29.98 -20.37
N CYS A 620 -70.83 -29.63 -19.43
CA CYS A 620 -72.20 -29.23 -19.74
C CYS A 620 -72.26 -27.97 -20.62
N ASP A 621 -73.31 -27.88 -21.45
CA ASP A 621 -73.57 -26.69 -22.28
C ASP A 621 -73.93 -25.48 -21.40
N SER A 622 -73.35 -24.32 -21.70
CA SER A 622 -73.68 -23.04 -21.08
C SER A 622 -73.45 -21.91 -22.08
N ALA A 623 -74.47 -21.10 -22.35
CA ALA A 623 -74.40 -20.02 -23.33
C ALA A 623 -75.52 -18.99 -23.13
N SER A 624 -75.31 -17.77 -23.60
CA SER A 624 -76.40 -16.79 -23.71
C SER A 624 -77.16 -16.93 -25.04
N THR A 625 -78.21 -16.12 -25.25
CA THR A 625 -78.89 -15.99 -26.56
C THR A 625 -78.80 -14.59 -27.15
N ASN A 626 -78.20 -13.65 -26.42
CA ASN A 626 -78.07 -12.24 -26.80
C ASN A 626 -76.83 -11.62 -26.12
N THR A 627 -75.93 -11.08 -26.94
CA THR A 627 -74.74 -10.30 -26.55
C THR A 627 -74.72 -8.91 -27.20
N ASN A 628 -75.83 -8.49 -27.80
CA ASN A 628 -75.89 -7.23 -28.53
C ASN A 628 -75.73 -6.03 -27.59
N ASP A 629 -76.23 -6.13 -26.36
CA ASP A 629 -76.26 -5.06 -25.36
C ASP A 629 -75.04 -5.11 -24.43
N GLU A 630 -74.55 -6.32 -24.10
CA GLU A 630 -73.40 -6.54 -23.21
C GLU A 630 -72.64 -7.84 -23.51
N TYR A 631 -71.34 -7.87 -23.20
CA TYR A 631 -70.49 -9.05 -23.33
C TYR A 631 -69.21 -8.97 -22.47
N ILE A 632 -68.48 -10.07 -22.34
CA ILE A 632 -67.18 -10.14 -21.65
C ILE A 632 -66.09 -9.69 -22.62
N SER A 633 -65.45 -8.55 -22.34
CA SER A 633 -64.42 -7.99 -23.24
C SER A 633 -62.99 -8.42 -22.88
N ARG A 634 -62.76 -8.85 -21.63
CA ARG A 634 -61.45 -9.32 -21.18
C ARG A 634 -61.50 -10.19 -19.94
N VAL A 635 -60.74 -11.29 -19.94
CA VAL A 635 -60.49 -12.14 -18.78
C VAL A 635 -59.00 -12.15 -18.45
N GLN A 636 -58.68 -11.93 -17.18
CA GLN A 636 -57.31 -11.95 -16.68
C GLN A 636 -57.15 -12.86 -15.46
N LEU A 637 -56.27 -13.85 -15.56
CA LEU A 637 -55.84 -14.73 -14.48
C LEU A 637 -54.40 -15.17 -14.72
N ASN A 638 -53.48 -14.72 -13.86
CA ASN A 638 -52.04 -14.98 -14.01
C ASN A 638 -51.56 -14.65 -15.44
N THR A 639 -51.11 -15.64 -16.24
CA THR A 639 -50.65 -15.42 -17.62
C THR A 639 -51.79 -15.36 -18.65
N ILE A 640 -53.01 -15.73 -18.30
CA ILE A 640 -54.18 -15.50 -19.15
C ILE A 640 -54.50 -14.01 -19.07
N ASN A 641 -54.46 -13.33 -20.23
CA ASN A 641 -54.91 -11.96 -20.42
C ASN A 641 -55.54 -11.87 -21.81
N ASN A 642 -56.76 -12.41 -21.92
CA ASN A 642 -57.44 -12.61 -23.19
C ASN A 642 -58.48 -11.51 -23.40
N ALA A 643 -58.32 -10.72 -24.46
CA ALA A 643 -59.31 -9.77 -24.92
C ALA A 643 -60.15 -10.40 -26.04
N SER A 644 -61.47 -10.38 -25.87
CA SER A 644 -62.44 -11.08 -26.70
C SER A 644 -63.58 -10.15 -27.13
N GLY A 645 -64.35 -10.58 -28.12
CA GLY A 645 -65.52 -9.87 -28.64
C GLY A 645 -66.78 -10.69 -28.41
N ALA A 646 -67.94 -10.02 -28.43
CA ALA A 646 -69.25 -10.60 -28.14
C ALA A 646 -69.54 -11.94 -28.85
N GLN A 647 -69.69 -13.02 -28.09
CA GLN A 647 -70.20 -14.32 -28.54
C GLN A 647 -71.13 -14.93 -27.47
N PHE A 648 -72.04 -15.82 -27.87
CA PHE A 648 -72.89 -16.51 -26.88
C PHE A 648 -72.09 -17.46 -25.98
N TYR A 649 -71.05 -18.06 -26.56
CA TYR A 649 -70.09 -18.95 -25.91
C TYR A 649 -68.76 -18.90 -26.70
N SER A 650 -67.63 -18.80 -25.99
CA SER A 650 -66.29 -18.86 -26.57
C SER A 650 -65.42 -19.93 -25.90
N ASP A 651 -64.77 -20.78 -26.71
CA ASP A 651 -63.78 -21.76 -26.23
C ASP A 651 -62.35 -21.24 -26.47
N PHE A 652 -61.67 -20.87 -25.38
CA PHE A 652 -60.28 -20.41 -25.35
C PHE A 652 -59.35 -21.40 -24.63
N THR A 653 -59.65 -22.70 -24.65
CA THR A 653 -58.81 -23.71 -23.99
C THR A 653 -57.43 -23.92 -24.57
N ASN A 654 -57.13 -23.32 -25.72
CA ASN A 654 -55.77 -23.18 -26.21
C ASN A 654 -54.93 -22.19 -25.39
N LEU A 655 -55.55 -21.31 -24.61
CA LEU A 655 -54.90 -20.41 -23.67
C LEU A 655 -54.88 -21.04 -22.28
N SER A 656 -53.72 -21.03 -21.65
CA SER A 656 -53.54 -21.63 -20.34
C SER A 656 -52.68 -20.81 -19.38
N THR A 657 -52.90 -21.07 -18.10
CA THR A 657 -52.04 -20.61 -17.02
C THR A 657 -51.88 -21.68 -15.96
N THR A 658 -50.82 -21.59 -15.15
CA THR A 658 -50.57 -22.51 -14.04
C THR A 658 -51.06 -21.89 -12.74
N LEU A 659 -51.79 -22.67 -11.93
CA LEU A 659 -52.26 -22.27 -10.60
C LEU A 659 -51.73 -23.26 -9.55
N ALA A 660 -51.05 -22.75 -8.52
CA ALA A 660 -50.49 -23.55 -7.45
C ALA A 660 -51.49 -23.74 -6.30
N LYS A 661 -51.57 -24.97 -5.76
CA LYS A 661 -52.37 -25.27 -4.55
C LYS A 661 -51.96 -24.37 -3.38
N GLY A 662 -52.92 -23.87 -2.62
CA GLY A 662 -52.69 -23.04 -1.43
C GLY A 662 -52.35 -21.57 -1.69
N GLU A 663 -52.07 -21.18 -2.95
CA GLU A 663 -51.79 -19.79 -3.32
C GLU A 663 -53.08 -19.01 -3.63
N ALA A 664 -53.13 -17.74 -3.21
CA ALA A 664 -54.22 -16.83 -3.53
C ALA A 664 -54.07 -16.30 -4.97
N GLN A 665 -55.10 -16.49 -5.78
CA GLN A 665 -55.20 -16.10 -7.17
C GLN A 665 -56.21 -14.97 -7.33
N THR A 666 -55.95 -14.00 -8.21
CA THR A 666 -56.89 -12.92 -8.53
C THR A 666 -57.39 -13.09 -9.96
N ILE A 667 -58.70 -13.25 -10.13
CA ILE A 667 -59.39 -13.22 -11.42
C ILE A 667 -59.96 -11.81 -11.65
N THR A 668 -59.83 -11.29 -12.86
CA THR A 668 -60.44 -10.02 -13.27
C THR A 668 -61.22 -10.20 -14.56
N VAL A 669 -62.49 -9.82 -14.55
CA VAL A 669 -63.43 -9.91 -15.67
C VAL A 669 -63.91 -8.50 -16.03
N THR A 670 -63.72 -8.10 -17.29
CA THR A 670 -64.08 -6.76 -17.78
C THR A 670 -65.32 -6.84 -18.68
N PRO A 671 -66.50 -6.38 -18.23
CA PRO A 671 -67.67 -6.28 -19.09
C PRO A 671 -67.54 -5.10 -20.07
N THR A 672 -68.24 -5.19 -21.21
CA THR A 672 -68.49 -4.08 -22.12
C THR A 672 -69.98 -4.00 -22.44
N TRP A 673 -70.56 -2.80 -22.37
CA TRP A 673 -71.92 -2.50 -22.84
C TRP A 673 -71.85 -1.69 -24.12
N THR A 674 -72.64 -2.05 -25.12
CA THR A 674 -72.69 -1.34 -26.42
C THR A 674 -73.66 -0.16 -26.40
N GLY A 675 -74.51 -0.08 -25.36
CA GLY A 675 -75.53 0.95 -25.19
C GLY A 675 -75.77 1.32 -23.72
N THR A 676 -76.94 0.92 -23.18
CA THR A 676 -77.30 1.23 -21.78
C THR A 676 -76.49 0.35 -20.82
N VAL A 677 -75.95 0.94 -19.75
CA VAL A 677 -75.20 0.20 -18.72
C VAL A 677 -76.16 -0.48 -17.75
N TYR A 678 -76.20 -1.81 -17.83
CA TYR A 678 -77.04 -2.70 -17.02
C TYR A 678 -76.25 -3.33 -15.86
N ASP A 679 -76.97 -3.80 -14.84
CA ASP A 679 -76.38 -4.53 -13.71
C ASP A 679 -76.09 -5.99 -14.14
N GLU A 680 -74.81 -6.35 -14.17
CA GLU A 680 -74.31 -7.67 -14.58
C GLU A 680 -73.76 -8.43 -13.38
N ALA A 681 -74.09 -9.71 -13.27
CA ALA A 681 -73.53 -10.62 -12.28
C ALA A 681 -72.49 -11.56 -12.91
N TYR A 682 -71.56 -12.06 -12.11
CA TYR A 682 -70.44 -12.88 -12.57
C TYR A 682 -70.32 -14.16 -11.76
N SER A 683 -69.86 -15.22 -12.41
CA SER A 683 -69.38 -16.43 -11.71
C SER A 683 -68.26 -17.10 -12.47
N VAL A 684 -67.32 -17.69 -11.73
CA VAL A 684 -66.16 -18.40 -12.26
C VAL A 684 -66.07 -19.75 -11.57
N TRP A 685 -65.87 -20.79 -12.37
CA TRP A 685 -65.69 -22.17 -11.92
C TRP A 685 -64.37 -22.76 -12.39
N ILE A 686 -63.76 -23.61 -11.58
CA ILE A 686 -62.62 -24.45 -11.95
C ILE A 686 -62.95 -25.89 -11.53
N ASP A 687 -62.86 -26.82 -12.49
CA ASP A 687 -63.04 -28.26 -12.27
C ASP A 687 -61.78 -28.80 -11.56
N TYR A 688 -61.79 -28.76 -10.22
CA TYR A 688 -60.59 -29.03 -9.44
C TYR A 688 -60.30 -30.52 -9.35
N ASN A 689 -61.30 -31.39 -9.47
CA ASN A 689 -61.11 -32.83 -9.37
C ASN A 689 -60.82 -33.47 -10.76
N ALA A 690 -61.01 -32.72 -11.85
CA ALA A 690 -60.84 -33.09 -13.25
C ALA A 690 -61.79 -34.21 -13.71
N ASP A 691 -63.04 -34.19 -13.23
CA ASP A 691 -64.06 -35.18 -13.57
C ASP A 691 -65.00 -34.77 -14.72
N GLY A 692 -64.89 -33.52 -15.19
CA GLY A 692 -65.64 -33.01 -16.33
C GLY A 692 -66.94 -32.27 -15.98
N ASP A 693 -67.20 -31.97 -14.70
CA ASP A 693 -68.28 -31.07 -14.30
C ASP A 693 -67.84 -29.92 -13.37
N PHE A 694 -68.79 -29.13 -12.87
CA PHE A 694 -68.55 -27.95 -12.02
C PHE A 694 -69.47 -27.93 -10.79
N THR A 695 -70.07 -29.07 -10.44
CA THR A 695 -71.15 -29.16 -9.46
C THR A 695 -70.65 -29.42 -8.05
N ASP A 696 -69.34 -29.67 -7.89
CA ASP A 696 -68.76 -29.97 -6.60
C ASP A 696 -68.60 -28.74 -5.71
N SER A 697 -68.66 -29.01 -4.40
CA SER A 697 -68.44 -27.99 -3.38
C SER A 697 -67.02 -27.43 -3.47
N GLY A 698 -66.91 -26.13 -3.76
CA GLY A 698 -65.63 -25.41 -3.84
C GLY A 698 -65.14 -25.15 -5.26
N GLU A 699 -65.87 -25.62 -6.29
CA GLU A 699 -65.50 -25.38 -7.69
C GLU A 699 -65.99 -24.03 -8.21
N GLN A 700 -67.05 -23.44 -7.62
CA GLN A 700 -67.36 -22.03 -7.83
C GLN A 700 -66.36 -21.17 -7.03
N VAL A 701 -65.29 -20.77 -7.69
CA VAL A 701 -64.16 -20.07 -7.05
C VAL A 701 -64.46 -18.60 -6.78
N TRP A 702 -65.35 -18.00 -7.57
CA TRP A 702 -65.75 -16.61 -7.37
C TRP A 702 -67.15 -16.35 -7.95
N SER A 703 -67.92 -15.51 -7.26
CA SER A 703 -69.17 -14.96 -7.78
C SER A 703 -69.38 -13.53 -7.29
N LYS A 704 -70.13 -12.74 -8.07
CA LYS A 704 -70.46 -11.36 -7.74
C LYS A 704 -71.91 -11.07 -8.11
N ALA A 705 -72.65 -10.47 -7.17
CA ALA A 705 -74.02 -10.02 -7.38
C ALA A 705 -74.09 -8.91 -8.45
N PRO A 706 -75.25 -8.70 -9.10
CA PRO A 706 -75.40 -7.73 -10.18
C PRO A 706 -74.84 -6.34 -9.82
N SER A 707 -73.93 -5.82 -10.64
CA SER A 707 -73.40 -4.45 -10.52
C SER A 707 -72.98 -3.86 -11.87
N LYS A 708 -72.67 -2.55 -11.87
CA LYS A 708 -72.18 -1.80 -13.04
C LYS A 708 -70.66 -1.57 -13.00
N ASP A 709 -69.97 -2.27 -12.10
CA ASP A 709 -68.53 -2.07 -11.93
C ASP A 709 -67.78 -2.61 -13.15
N THR A 710 -66.69 -1.93 -13.54
CA THR A 710 -65.78 -2.43 -14.57
C THR A 710 -64.36 -1.91 -14.29
N PRO A 711 -63.33 -2.79 -14.24
CA PRO A 711 -63.44 -4.25 -14.25
C PRO A 711 -63.94 -4.82 -12.90
N ASN A 712 -64.36 -6.09 -12.90
CA ASN A 712 -64.73 -6.83 -11.70
C ASN A 712 -63.61 -7.81 -11.31
N SER A 713 -63.16 -7.75 -10.06
CA SER A 713 -62.09 -8.65 -9.57
C SER A 713 -62.53 -9.44 -8.34
N GLY A 714 -61.99 -10.65 -8.21
CA GLY A 714 -62.18 -11.54 -7.08
C GLY A 714 -60.91 -12.32 -6.76
N THR A 715 -60.73 -12.70 -5.49
CA THR A 715 -59.64 -13.56 -5.06
C THR A 715 -60.17 -14.94 -4.66
N PHE A 716 -59.41 -15.98 -4.97
CA PHE A 716 -59.69 -17.36 -4.57
C PHE A 716 -58.40 -18.12 -4.29
N THR A 717 -58.47 -19.23 -3.56
CA THR A 717 -57.31 -20.09 -3.28
C THR A 717 -57.55 -21.47 -3.84
N VAL A 718 -56.57 -22.03 -4.55
CA VAL A 718 -56.67 -23.40 -5.09
C VAL A 718 -56.65 -24.41 -3.93
N PRO A 719 -57.68 -25.27 -3.76
CA PRO A 719 -57.73 -26.24 -2.68
C PRO A 719 -56.57 -27.24 -2.74
N ALA A 720 -56.08 -27.66 -1.57
CA ALA A 720 -55.07 -28.72 -1.49
C ALA A 720 -55.55 -30.06 -2.08
N SER A 721 -56.87 -30.29 -2.11
CA SER A 721 -57.52 -31.46 -2.68
C SER A 721 -57.59 -31.47 -4.21
N ALA A 722 -57.25 -30.38 -4.90
CA ALA A 722 -57.32 -30.32 -6.36
C ALA A 722 -56.42 -31.38 -7.03
N THR A 723 -56.86 -31.98 -8.12
CA THR A 723 -56.08 -32.91 -8.94
C THR A 723 -55.02 -32.14 -9.73
N ASN A 724 -53.78 -32.63 -9.77
CA ASN A 724 -52.73 -32.01 -10.57
C ASN A 724 -52.93 -32.29 -12.06
N GLY A 725 -52.69 -31.30 -12.90
CA GLY A 725 -52.83 -31.42 -14.36
C GLY A 725 -53.66 -30.29 -14.97
N ALA A 726 -53.81 -30.32 -16.29
CA ALA A 726 -54.67 -29.38 -17.01
C ALA A 726 -56.15 -29.72 -16.76
N THR A 727 -56.94 -28.71 -16.44
CA THR A 727 -58.40 -28.79 -16.25
C THR A 727 -59.09 -27.51 -16.76
N ARG A 728 -60.42 -27.49 -16.79
CA ARG A 728 -61.22 -26.39 -17.34
C ARG A 728 -61.51 -25.31 -16.29
N MET A 729 -61.45 -24.06 -16.73
CA MET A 729 -62.04 -22.91 -16.05
C MET A 729 -63.17 -22.34 -16.91
N ARG A 730 -64.31 -22.01 -16.30
CA ARG A 730 -65.45 -21.35 -16.94
C ARG A 730 -65.70 -19.98 -16.31
N VAL A 731 -65.89 -18.95 -17.13
CA VAL A 731 -66.24 -17.59 -16.74
C VAL A 731 -67.59 -17.24 -17.34
N SER A 732 -68.56 -16.81 -16.54
CA SER A 732 -69.89 -16.43 -17.02
C SER A 732 -70.34 -15.08 -16.46
N MET A 733 -70.99 -14.30 -17.34
CA MET A 733 -71.63 -13.02 -17.03
C MET A 733 -73.10 -13.08 -17.43
N GLN A 734 -74.01 -12.64 -16.56
CA GLN A 734 -75.46 -12.64 -16.83
C GLN A 734 -76.16 -11.40 -16.26
N TYR A 735 -77.12 -10.86 -17.04
CA TYR A 735 -77.95 -9.72 -16.65
C TYR A 735 -78.80 -10.02 -15.41
N ASN A 736 -78.67 -9.18 -14.39
CA ASN A 736 -79.53 -9.09 -13.20
C ASN A 736 -79.76 -10.39 -12.41
N ALA A 737 -78.93 -11.42 -12.62
CA ALA A 737 -78.99 -12.70 -11.92
C ALA A 737 -77.63 -13.40 -11.95
N ILE A 738 -77.24 -14.02 -10.83
CA ILE A 738 -75.98 -14.78 -10.74
C ILE A 738 -76.07 -16.03 -11.63
N PRO A 739 -75.18 -16.21 -12.63
CA PRO A 739 -75.23 -17.36 -13.51
C PRO A 739 -74.85 -18.66 -12.80
N THR A 740 -75.36 -19.79 -13.29
CA THR A 740 -74.95 -21.14 -12.87
C THR A 740 -74.03 -21.78 -13.92
N SER A 741 -73.28 -22.82 -13.55
CA SER A 741 -72.22 -23.41 -14.41
C SER A 741 -72.73 -24.09 -15.67
N CYS A 742 -74.02 -24.47 -15.71
CA CYS A 742 -74.65 -25.23 -16.78
C CYS A 742 -76.02 -24.63 -17.15
N GLN A 743 -76.03 -23.46 -17.80
CA GLN A 743 -77.27 -22.72 -18.03
C GLN A 743 -77.33 -22.04 -19.40
N ALA A 744 -78.55 -22.00 -19.96
CA ALA A 744 -78.92 -21.08 -21.02
C ALA A 744 -79.63 -19.85 -20.43
N PHE A 745 -79.20 -18.64 -20.81
CA PHE A 745 -79.80 -17.38 -20.36
C PHE A 745 -79.88 -16.36 -21.49
N THR A 746 -80.69 -15.31 -21.32
CA THR A 746 -80.97 -14.42 -22.46
C THR A 746 -79.82 -13.45 -22.74
N TYR A 747 -79.30 -12.77 -21.73
CA TYR A 747 -78.43 -11.59 -21.83
C TYR A 747 -77.12 -11.80 -21.05
N GLY A 748 -75.96 -11.72 -21.73
CA GLY A 748 -74.61 -11.92 -21.17
C GLY A 748 -73.74 -12.87 -22.01
N GLU A 749 -72.68 -13.48 -21.45
CA GLU A 749 -71.71 -14.33 -22.19
C GLU A 749 -71.06 -15.42 -21.30
N VAL A 750 -70.52 -16.47 -21.92
CA VAL A 750 -69.75 -17.55 -21.30
C VAL A 750 -68.42 -17.77 -22.04
N GLU A 751 -67.31 -17.89 -21.31
CA GLU A 751 -65.99 -18.21 -21.86
C GLU A 751 -65.29 -19.34 -21.08
N ASP A 752 -64.62 -20.23 -21.81
CA ASP A 752 -63.90 -21.39 -21.25
C ASP A 752 -62.38 -21.29 -21.50
N TYR A 753 -61.55 -21.63 -20.50
CA TYR A 753 -60.08 -21.58 -20.53
C TYR A 753 -59.46 -22.84 -19.93
N THR A 754 -58.16 -23.08 -20.18
CA THR A 754 -57.41 -24.15 -19.51
C THR A 754 -56.64 -23.60 -18.31
N VAL A 755 -56.71 -24.24 -17.16
CA VAL A 755 -55.82 -23.99 -16.01
C VAL A 755 -55.03 -25.25 -15.70
N VAL A 756 -53.75 -25.12 -15.38
CA VAL A 756 -52.88 -26.24 -15.00
C VAL A 756 -52.68 -26.21 -13.50
N ILE A 757 -53.30 -27.13 -12.78
CA ILE A 757 -53.13 -27.26 -11.33
C ILE A 757 -51.78 -27.92 -11.04
N SER A 758 -50.97 -27.22 -10.25
CA SER A 758 -49.70 -27.75 -9.74
C SER A 758 -49.71 -27.80 -8.21
N ASN A 759 -48.85 -28.63 -7.63
CA ASN A 759 -48.57 -28.53 -6.19
C ASN A 759 -48.10 -27.11 -5.85
N ALA A 760 -48.34 -26.68 -4.61
CA ALA A 760 -47.62 -25.55 -4.04
C ALA A 760 -46.13 -25.78 -4.32
N THR A 761 -45.47 -24.83 -4.97
CA THR A 761 -44.02 -24.87 -5.03
C THR A 761 -43.55 -24.87 -3.59
N ALA A 762 -42.78 -25.88 -3.17
CA ALA A 762 -41.97 -25.72 -1.99
C ALA A 762 -41.21 -24.41 -2.17
N ASP A 763 -41.17 -23.58 -1.13
CA ASP A 763 -40.27 -22.45 -1.21
C ASP A 763 -38.88 -23.02 -1.47
N THR A 764 -38.34 -22.75 -2.66
CA THR A 764 -36.99 -23.13 -3.07
C THR A 764 -36.09 -21.91 -3.14
N GLN A 765 -36.65 -20.73 -2.88
CA GLN A 765 -35.89 -19.50 -2.87
C GLN A 765 -35.15 -19.44 -1.55
N ALA A 766 -33.82 -19.48 -1.63
CA ALA A 766 -33.01 -19.30 -0.44
C ALA A 766 -33.05 -17.83 0.01
N PRO A 767 -32.94 -17.57 1.32
CA PRO A 767 -32.76 -16.21 1.82
C PRO A 767 -31.59 -15.50 1.14
N SER A 768 -31.67 -14.18 1.06
CA SER A 768 -30.53 -13.38 0.60
C SER A 768 -29.30 -13.64 1.48
N VAL A 769 -28.10 -13.60 0.89
CA VAL A 769 -26.86 -13.75 1.65
C VAL A 769 -26.75 -12.65 2.72
N PRO A 770 -26.48 -12.99 4.00
CA PRO A 770 -26.21 -11.97 5.01
C PRO A 770 -25.00 -11.13 4.59
N THR A 771 -25.15 -9.80 4.60
CA THR A 771 -24.09 -8.87 4.17
C THR A 771 -23.46 -8.17 5.37
N SER A 772 -22.27 -7.62 5.14
CA SER A 772 -21.53 -6.82 6.13
C SER A 772 -21.29 -7.57 7.45
N LEU A 773 -20.98 -8.88 7.38
CA LEU A 773 -20.53 -9.61 8.56
C LEU A 773 -19.28 -8.92 9.10
N SER A 774 -19.31 -8.56 10.36
CA SER A 774 -18.24 -7.89 11.08
C SER A 774 -18.06 -8.52 12.46
N ALA A 775 -16.85 -8.40 13.00
CA ALA A 775 -16.52 -8.78 14.36
C ALA A 775 -16.26 -7.53 15.21
N SER A 776 -16.69 -7.59 16.46
CA SER A 776 -16.52 -6.57 17.49
C SER A 776 -16.29 -7.26 18.84
N ASN A 777 -15.91 -6.50 19.87
CA ASN A 777 -15.64 -7.04 21.22
C ASN A 777 -14.74 -8.29 21.20
N VAL A 778 -13.68 -8.24 20.39
CA VAL A 778 -12.72 -9.34 20.22
C VAL A 778 -11.85 -9.39 21.47
N ALA A 779 -12.18 -10.29 22.39
CA ALA A 779 -11.47 -10.54 23.64
C ALA A 779 -10.58 -11.80 23.52
N GLU A 780 -9.86 -12.15 24.59
CA GLU A 780 -8.95 -13.30 24.60
C GLU A 780 -9.66 -14.63 24.33
N THR A 781 -10.90 -14.76 24.80
CA THR A 781 -11.65 -16.01 24.70
C THR A 781 -13.04 -15.82 24.09
N SER A 782 -13.33 -14.63 23.55
CA SER A 782 -14.63 -14.36 22.94
C SER A 782 -14.61 -13.34 21.81
N VAL A 783 -15.63 -13.35 20.96
CA VAL A 783 -15.87 -12.34 19.93
C VAL A 783 -17.37 -12.16 19.71
N THR A 784 -17.81 -10.92 19.48
CA THR A 784 -19.18 -10.63 19.03
C THR A 784 -19.23 -10.44 17.53
N LEU A 785 -20.03 -11.24 16.84
CA LEU A 785 -20.30 -11.13 15.40
C LEU A 785 -21.62 -10.39 15.17
N SER A 786 -21.68 -9.54 14.15
CA SER A 786 -22.89 -8.82 13.71
C SER A 786 -22.98 -8.72 12.19
N TRP A 787 -24.18 -8.74 11.63
CA TRP A 787 -24.43 -8.66 10.18
C TRP A 787 -25.75 -7.95 9.86
N ASN A 788 -25.98 -7.63 8.59
CA ASN A 788 -27.27 -7.10 8.13
C ASN A 788 -28.30 -8.23 7.96
N ALA A 789 -29.56 -7.93 8.26
CA ALA A 789 -30.64 -8.90 8.10
C ALA A 789 -30.82 -9.33 6.63
N SER A 790 -30.87 -10.63 6.41
CA SER A 790 -31.31 -11.23 5.14
C SER A 790 -32.82 -11.06 4.93
N THR A 791 -33.24 -10.99 3.68
CA THR A 791 -34.65 -10.98 3.25
C THR A 791 -34.98 -12.24 2.48
N ASP A 792 -36.23 -12.69 2.59
CA ASP A 792 -36.73 -13.87 1.93
C ASP A 792 -38.24 -13.73 1.65
N ASN A 793 -38.77 -14.47 0.68
CA ASN A 793 -40.19 -14.47 0.28
C ASN A 793 -41.10 -15.16 1.31
N THR A 794 -40.61 -16.14 2.08
CA THR A 794 -41.37 -16.76 3.19
C THR A 794 -40.83 -16.41 4.58
N GLY A 795 -39.68 -15.74 4.63
CA GLY A 795 -39.14 -15.09 5.82
C GLY A 795 -38.02 -15.87 6.49
N VAL A 796 -37.04 -15.15 7.05
CA VAL A 796 -35.85 -15.73 7.65
C VAL A 796 -36.15 -16.21 9.07
N THR A 797 -35.90 -17.48 9.35
CA THR A 797 -36.14 -18.11 10.66
C THR A 797 -34.88 -18.23 11.52
N GLY A 798 -33.68 -18.04 10.95
CA GLY A 798 -32.45 -17.91 11.72
C GLY A 798 -31.17 -17.82 10.87
N TYR A 799 -30.03 -17.80 11.55
CA TYR A 799 -28.69 -17.74 10.96
C TYR A 799 -27.81 -18.81 11.59
N ASP A 800 -27.22 -19.68 10.76
CA ASP A 800 -26.20 -20.63 11.20
C ASP A 800 -24.83 -19.93 11.24
N VAL A 801 -24.14 -20.03 12.37
CA VAL A 801 -22.83 -19.40 12.60
C VAL A 801 -21.73 -20.43 12.56
N TYR A 802 -20.71 -20.19 11.74
CA TYR A 802 -19.61 -21.12 11.53
C TYR A 802 -18.29 -20.57 12.02
N GLN A 803 -17.46 -21.44 12.61
CA GLN A 803 -16.04 -21.24 12.88
C GLN A 803 -15.22 -22.18 11.99
N GLY A 804 -14.61 -21.64 10.94
CA GLY A 804 -14.02 -22.40 9.84
C GLY A 804 -15.08 -23.27 9.14
N THR A 805 -14.99 -24.58 9.32
CA THR A 805 -15.95 -25.56 8.80
C THR A 805 -16.94 -26.06 9.86
N SER A 806 -16.72 -25.75 11.15
CA SER A 806 -17.57 -26.21 12.24
C SER A 806 -18.78 -25.30 12.42
N ASN A 807 -19.98 -25.86 12.50
CA ASN A 807 -21.21 -25.13 12.82
C ASN A 807 -21.32 -24.97 14.34
N LEU A 808 -21.32 -23.72 14.83
CA LEU A 808 -21.44 -23.38 16.25
C LEU A 808 -22.90 -23.34 16.73
N GLY A 809 -23.88 -23.31 15.81
CA GLY A 809 -25.31 -23.30 16.10
C GLY A 809 -26.07 -22.21 15.36
N THR A 810 -27.39 -22.15 15.60
CA THR A 810 -28.29 -21.17 14.99
C THR A 810 -28.66 -20.07 15.98
N VAL A 811 -28.64 -18.81 15.54
CA VAL A 811 -29.24 -17.66 16.24
C VAL A 811 -30.43 -17.09 15.45
N THR A 812 -31.39 -16.47 16.12
CA THR A 812 -32.58 -15.84 15.47
C THR A 812 -32.40 -14.34 15.19
N GLY A 813 -31.44 -13.70 15.85
CA GLY A 813 -31.07 -12.30 15.63
C GLY A 813 -29.87 -12.14 14.68
N THR A 814 -29.50 -10.90 14.39
CA THR A 814 -28.39 -10.55 13.49
C THR A 814 -27.04 -10.36 14.20
N SER A 815 -26.89 -11.02 15.36
CA SER A 815 -25.65 -10.99 16.15
C SER A 815 -25.45 -12.29 16.91
N ALA A 816 -24.20 -12.70 17.10
CA ALA A 816 -23.83 -13.86 17.92
C ALA A 816 -22.58 -13.57 18.76
N ASN A 817 -22.60 -13.90 20.05
CA ASN A 817 -21.42 -13.83 20.91
C ASN A 817 -20.80 -15.23 21.02
N ILE A 818 -19.57 -15.38 20.55
CA ILE A 818 -18.82 -16.64 20.55
C ILE A 818 -17.86 -16.61 21.73
N THR A 819 -17.90 -17.60 22.60
CA THR A 819 -17.08 -17.70 23.82
C THR A 819 -16.32 -19.03 23.86
N GLY A 820 -15.29 -19.14 24.70
CA GLY A 820 -14.49 -20.36 24.84
C GLY A 820 -13.43 -20.52 23.76
N LEU A 821 -13.04 -19.42 23.13
CA LEU A 821 -11.95 -19.37 22.16
C LEU A 821 -10.59 -19.36 22.88
N THR A 822 -9.54 -19.75 22.17
CA THR A 822 -8.16 -19.73 22.64
C THR A 822 -7.51 -18.41 22.27
N ALA A 823 -6.88 -17.72 23.22
CA ALA A 823 -6.18 -16.45 22.98
C ALA A 823 -5.13 -16.54 21.85
N ALA A 824 -4.84 -15.40 21.21
CA ALA A 824 -3.89 -15.27 20.10
C ALA A 824 -4.16 -16.20 18.90
N THR A 825 -5.36 -16.77 18.80
CA THR A 825 -5.69 -17.77 17.78
C THR A 825 -6.55 -17.12 16.71
N ALA A 826 -6.10 -17.26 15.45
CA ALA A 826 -6.87 -16.86 14.28
C ALA A 826 -8.06 -17.81 14.09
N TYR A 827 -9.24 -17.24 14.12
CA TYR A 827 -10.49 -17.89 13.80
C TYR A 827 -11.09 -17.28 12.55
N GLN A 828 -11.77 -18.10 11.78
CA GLN A 828 -12.50 -17.67 10.61
C GLN A 828 -13.98 -17.83 10.90
N PHE A 829 -14.78 -16.78 10.74
CA PHE A 829 -16.21 -16.82 10.91
C PHE A 829 -16.96 -16.49 9.63
N ARG A 830 -18.08 -17.18 9.42
CA ARG A 830 -19.05 -16.90 8.36
C ARG A 830 -20.44 -17.27 8.83
N VAL A 831 -21.45 -16.60 8.29
CA VAL A 831 -22.85 -16.86 8.61
C VAL A 831 -23.66 -17.12 7.35
N ARG A 832 -24.73 -17.89 7.46
CA ARG A 832 -25.73 -18.05 6.40
C ARG A 832 -27.14 -18.05 7.00
N ALA A 833 -28.09 -17.48 6.28
CA ALA A 833 -29.48 -17.41 6.69
C ALA A 833 -30.23 -18.70 6.32
N LYS A 834 -31.29 -19.01 7.06
CA LYS A 834 -32.24 -20.08 6.76
C LYS A 834 -33.69 -19.61 6.90
N ASP A 835 -34.58 -20.13 6.08
CA ASP A 835 -36.03 -19.87 6.14
C ASP A 835 -36.79 -21.01 6.85
N ALA A 836 -38.13 -20.95 6.81
CA ALA A 836 -38.99 -21.97 7.41
C ALA A 836 -39.08 -23.26 6.59
N ALA A 837 -38.81 -23.19 5.28
CA ALA A 837 -38.82 -24.32 4.36
C ALA A 837 -37.49 -25.12 4.39
N GLY A 838 -36.46 -24.58 5.03
CA GLY A 838 -35.15 -25.19 5.19
C GLY A 838 -34.14 -24.81 4.10
N ASN A 839 -34.45 -23.83 3.23
CA ASN A 839 -33.45 -23.32 2.29
C ASN A 839 -32.42 -22.50 3.03
N VAL A 840 -31.18 -22.52 2.54
CA VAL A 840 -30.05 -21.80 3.12
C VAL A 840 -29.41 -20.88 2.10
N SER A 841 -29.08 -19.67 2.53
CA SER A 841 -28.35 -18.71 1.69
C SER A 841 -26.91 -19.20 1.42
N GLY A 842 -26.23 -18.54 0.49
CA GLY A 842 -24.77 -18.54 0.45
C GLY A 842 -24.18 -17.99 1.77
N TYR A 843 -22.91 -18.27 2.02
CA TYR A 843 -22.19 -17.69 3.15
C TYR A 843 -21.97 -16.19 2.95
N SER A 844 -22.01 -15.43 4.04
CA SER A 844 -21.55 -14.05 4.09
C SER A 844 -20.09 -13.91 3.65
N ASN A 845 -19.60 -12.67 3.60
CA ASN A 845 -18.15 -12.44 3.63
C ASN A 845 -17.55 -13.19 4.84
N THR A 846 -16.34 -13.69 4.65
CA THR A 846 -15.57 -14.29 5.73
C THR A 846 -14.96 -13.21 6.59
N VAL A 847 -15.16 -13.29 7.92
CA VAL A 847 -14.45 -12.46 8.88
C VAL A 847 -13.38 -13.30 9.54
N ASN A 848 -12.12 -12.94 9.28
CA ASN A 848 -11.00 -13.50 10.02
C ASN A 848 -10.79 -12.65 11.27
N VAL A 849 -10.83 -13.31 12.43
CA VAL A 849 -10.63 -12.69 13.73
C VAL A 849 -9.54 -13.46 14.45
N THR A 850 -8.44 -12.80 14.75
CA THR A 850 -7.52 -13.30 15.76
C THR A 850 -8.06 -12.84 17.10
N THR A 851 -8.48 -13.79 17.94
CA THR A 851 -8.78 -13.48 19.35
C THR A 851 -7.60 -12.77 19.96
N ALA A 852 -7.86 -11.83 20.87
CA ALA A 852 -6.78 -11.10 21.49
C ALA A 852 -5.78 -12.11 22.09
N GLY A 853 -4.53 -12.05 21.67
CA GLY A 853 -3.47 -12.61 22.50
C GLY A 853 -3.43 -11.82 23.79
N GLY A 854 -2.90 -12.41 24.86
CA GLY A 854 -2.36 -11.56 25.92
C GLY A 854 -1.36 -10.59 25.29
N SER A 855 -1.84 -9.35 25.04
CA SER A 855 -1.19 -8.15 24.49
C SER A 855 -0.44 -8.24 23.14
N SER A 856 -0.88 -7.45 22.14
CA SER A 856 -0.02 -6.61 21.26
C SER A 856 -0.85 -5.71 20.32
N GLY A 857 -1.56 -4.72 20.89
CA GLY A 857 -2.09 -3.59 20.14
C GLY A 857 -1.06 -2.46 20.15
N GLY A 858 -0.35 -2.24 19.04
CA GLY A 858 0.73 -1.26 18.95
C GLY A 858 0.30 0.16 19.35
N CYS A 859 1.14 0.80 20.17
CA CYS A 859 0.96 2.20 20.56
C CYS A 859 1.13 3.14 19.37
N THR A 860 0.03 3.55 18.74
CA THR A 860 0.10 4.61 17.74
C THR A 860 0.34 5.94 18.46
N ASN A 861 1.52 6.54 18.27
CA ASN A 861 1.98 7.77 18.94
C ASN A 861 2.23 7.66 20.47
N GLY A 862 2.47 6.45 20.98
CA GLY A 862 2.88 6.24 22.38
C GLY A 862 4.39 6.15 22.57
N ILE A 863 4.81 5.81 23.80
CA ILE A 863 6.20 5.61 24.17
C ILE A 863 6.64 4.23 23.67
N SER A 864 7.46 4.17 22.62
CA SER A 864 8.00 2.92 22.05
C SER A 864 9.53 2.88 21.98
N SER A 865 10.19 3.92 22.50
CA SER A 865 11.65 4.03 22.59
C SER A 865 12.06 4.20 24.06
N PHE A 866 13.06 3.42 24.50
CA PHE A 866 13.57 3.45 25.87
C PHE A 866 15.09 3.74 25.86
N PRO A 867 15.62 4.51 26.84
CA PRO A 867 14.92 5.07 27.98
C PRO A 867 13.99 6.24 27.61
N TYR A 868 12.82 6.31 28.25
CA TYR A 868 11.89 7.42 28.17
C TYR A 868 11.96 8.22 29.47
N THR A 869 11.92 9.56 29.39
CA THR A 869 11.85 10.43 30.57
C THR A 869 10.90 11.60 30.40
N GLU A 870 10.24 11.95 31.50
CA GLU A 870 9.40 13.14 31.66
C GLU A 870 9.72 13.80 33.01
N SER A 871 10.26 15.02 32.96
CA SER A 871 10.58 15.84 34.15
C SER A 871 9.65 17.05 34.29
N PHE A 872 8.59 17.12 33.46
CA PHE A 872 7.59 18.17 33.44
C PHE A 872 8.14 19.58 33.18
N GLU A 873 9.39 19.76 32.74
CA GLU A 873 10.00 21.09 32.51
C GLU A 873 9.33 21.87 31.36
N ASN A 874 8.67 21.17 30.43
CA ASN A 874 8.01 21.76 29.27
C ASN A 874 6.49 21.49 29.24
N GLY A 875 5.85 21.36 30.41
CA GLY A 875 4.44 21.04 30.55
C GLY A 875 4.20 19.57 30.93
N LEU A 876 3.06 18.99 30.54
CA LEU A 876 2.75 17.57 30.81
C LEU A 876 3.40 16.59 29.84
N GLY A 877 4.08 17.09 28.81
CA GLY A 877 4.54 16.29 27.69
C GLY A 877 3.38 15.53 27.06
N ALA A 878 3.51 14.21 26.97
CA ALA A 878 2.48 13.32 26.45
C ALA A 878 1.50 12.78 27.52
N TRP A 879 1.74 13.09 28.80
CA TRP A 879 0.83 12.71 29.89
C TRP A 879 -0.47 13.52 29.83
N THR A 880 -1.56 12.90 30.32
CA THR A 880 -2.90 13.48 30.23
C THR A 880 -3.62 13.43 31.56
N GLN A 881 -4.38 14.50 31.84
CA GLN A 881 -5.29 14.57 32.98
C GLN A 881 -6.54 13.75 32.69
N SER A 882 -7.03 13.03 33.69
CA SER A 882 -8.32 12.37 33.56
C SER A 882 -9.47 13.34 33.78
N SER A 883 -10.56 13.18 33.06
CA SER A 883 -11.85 13.81 33.41
C SER A 883 -12.71 12.95 34.34
N ALA A 884 -12.23 11.78 34.74
CA ALA A 884 -12.94 10.81 35.58
C ALA A 884 -12.51 10.87 37.06
N ASP A 885 -11.97 12.00 37.50
CA ASP A 885 -11.54 12.27 38.86
C ASP A 885 -12.26 13.50 39.45
N ASP A 886 -11.89 13.94 40.65
CA ASP A 886 -12.54 15.05 41.35
C ASP A 886 -11.74 16.37 41.27
N ILE A 887 -10.40 16.27 41.18
CA ILE A 887 -9.46 17.39 41.15
C ILE A 887 -8.24 17.04 40.29
N ASP A 888 -7.65 18.06 39.67
CA ASP A 888 -6.54 17.92 38.71
C ASP A 888 -5.14 18.02 39.36
N TRP A 889 -4.17 17.33 38.75
CA TRP A 889 -2.74 17.61 39.00
C TRP A 889 -2.34 18.99 38.46
N THR A 890 -1.65 19.78 39.27
CA THR A 890 -1.18 21.12 38.91
C THR A 890 0.34 21.12 38.78
N ARG A 891 0.85 21.88 37.82
CA ARG A 891 2.28 22.05 37.61
C ARG A 891 2.78 23.29 38.35
N ASP A 892 3.86 23.18 39.08
CA ASP A 892 4.48 24.31 39.79
C ASP A 892 6.00 24.18 39.83
N SER A 893 6.68 25.31 40.03
CA SER A 893 8.13 25.41 40.27
C SER A 893 8.46 26.04 41.62
N ALA A 894 7.48 26.60 42.31
CA ALA A 894 7.62 27.15 43.66
C ALA A 894 7.19 26.12 44.72
N GLY A 895 7.06 26.52 45.98
CA GLY A 895 6.41 25.68 46.99
C GLY A 895 4.90 25.63 46.78
N THR A 896 4.27 24.52 47.15
CA THR A 896 2.81 24.37 47.04
C THR A 896 2.08 25.48 47.81
N PRO A 897 0.91 25.95 47.32
CA PRO A 897 0.13 27.03 47.95
C PRO A 897 -0.18 26.83 49.44
N SER A 898 -0.36 25.59 49.90
CA SER A 898 -0.58 25.28 51.31
C SER A 898 0.72 25.40 52.14
N SER A 899 0.65 26.10 53.27
CA SER A 899 1.83 26.28 54.13
C SER A 899 2.21 24.98 54.84
N GLY A 900 3.48 24.60 54.77
CA GLY A 900 4.01 23.42 55.47
C GLY A 900 3.65 22.09 54.80
N THR A 901 3.41 22.11 53.48
CA THR A 901 3.17 20.95 52.64
C THR A 901 4.05 21.00 51.39
N GLY A 902 4.12 19.86 50.67
CA GLY A 902 4.76 19.77 49.36
C GLY A 902 6.26 20.08 49.33
N PRO A 903 6.89 19.95 48.15
CA PRO A 903 8.31 20.24 47.98
C PRO A 903 8.54 21.75 47.75
N SER A 904 9.77 22.23 47.99
CA SER A 904 10.16 23.63 47.71
C SER A 904 10.62 23.88 46.26
N GLY A 905 10.64 22.85 45.43
CA GLY A 905 11.09 22.86 44.03
C GLY A 905 11.13 21.43 43.44
N GLY A 906 11.35 21.31 42.13
CA GLY A 906 11.39 20.02 41.42
C GLY A 906 12.52 19.08 41.88
N ALA A 907 12.32 17.78 41.70
CA ALA A 907 13.33 16.74 41.91
C ALA A 907 14.35 16.70 40.75
N ALA A 908 13.92 17.03 39.53
CA ALA A 908 14.77 17.12 38.35
C ALA A 908 14.44 18.37 37.51
N GLY A 909 15.21 19.44 37.73
CA GLY A 909 14.95 20.74 37.10
C GLY A 909 14.27 21.69 38.07
N SER A 910 13.33 22.51 37.58
CA SER A 910 12.63 23.52 38.38
C SER A 910 11.17 23.14 38.67
N PHE A 911 10.51 22.43 37.77
CA PHE A 911 9.08 22.16 37.81
C PHE A 911 8.76 20.74 38.27
N TYR A 912 7.56 20.56 38.83
CA TYR A 912 7.01 19.27 39.25
C TYR A 912 5.48 19.27 39.14
N MET A 913 4.86 18.10 39.27
CA MET A 913 3.41 17.95 39.32
C MET A 913 2.97 17.69 40.76
N TYR A 914 1.91 18.34 41.22
CA TYR A 914 1.33 18.11 42.54
C TYR A 914 -0.18 18.19 42.53
N VAL A 915 -0.82 17.75 43.59
CA VAL A 915 -2.27 17.94 43.79
C VAL A 915 -2.47 18.81 45.02
N GLU A 916 -3.04 20.00 44.81
CA GLU A 916 -3.36 20.95 45.88
C GLU A 916 -4.56 20.44 46.70
N ALA A 917 -4.31 20.04 47.94
CA ALA A 917 -5.34 19.53 48.82
C ALA A 917 -6.22 20.64 49.39
N SER A 918 -5.72 21.84 49.67
CA SER A 918 -6.58 22.88 50.28
C SER A 918 -7.70 23.31 49.34
N GLY A 919 -7.39 23.54 48.04
CA GLY A 919 -8.35 23.85 46.98
C GLY A 919 -9.40 24.90 47.36
N ASN A 920 -9.03 25.94 48.11
CA ASN A 920 -9.98 26.93 48.69
C ASN A 920 -11.14 26.31 49.52
N GLY A 921 -10.90 25.15 50.14
CA GLY A 921 -11.86 24.41 50.97
C GLY A 921 -12.54 23.21 50.29
N THR A 922 -12.26 22.93 49.00
CA THR A 922 -12.92 21.84 48.25
C THR A 922 -12.01 20.68 47.84
N GLY A 923 -10.69 20.78 48.07
CA GLY A 923 -9.72 19.76 47.64
C GLY A 923 -9.63 18.51 48.55
N TYR A 924 -10.35 18.47 49.67
CA TYR A 924 -10.40 17.37 50.64
C TYR A 924 -11.81 17.28 51.28
N PRO A 925 -12.22 16.14 51.87
CA PRO A 925 -11.54 14.84 51.91
C PRO A 925 -11.82 13.95 50.70
N ASN A 926 -11.01 12.90 50.52
CA ASN A 926 -11.22 11.80 49.56
C ASN A 926 -11.38 12.23 48.10
N LYS A 927 -10.80 13.36 47.71
CA LYS A 927 -10.80 13.83 46.33
C LYS A 927 -9.76 13.07 45.54
N ARG A 928 -10.21 12.50 44.43
CA ARG A 928 -9.37 11.74 43.51
C ARG A 928 -8.73 12.66 42.48
N ALA A 929 -7.48 12.39 42.15
CA ALA A 929 -6.74 12.98 41.05
C ALA A 929 -6.03 11.88 40.26
N ILE A 930 -6.16 11.89 38.94
CA ILE A 930 -5.63 10.86 38.04
C ILE A 930 -4.82 11.51 36.92
N LEU A 931 -3.54 11.14 36.85
CA LEU A 931 -2.66 11.48 35.73
C LEU A 931 -2.31 10.20 34.97
N ASN A 932 -2.69 10.13 33.69
CA ASN A 932 -2.48 8.97 32.82
C ASN A 932 -1.26 9.18 31.93
N SER A 933 -0.45 8.13 31.79
CA SER A 933 0.63 8.09 30.81
C SER A 933 0.05 7.95 29.40
N PRO A 934 0.85 8.27 28.37
CA PRO A 934 0.63 7.71 27.04
C PRO A 934 0.57 6.18 27.08
N CYS A 935 0.12 5.60 25.97
CA CYS A 935 0.39 4.19 25.69
C CYS A 935 1.92 3.94 25.70
N ILE A 936 2.37 2.84 26.32
CA ILE A 936 3.76 2.40 26.41
C ILE A 936 3.89 1.03 25.74
N ASP A 937 4.69 0.95 24.69
CA ASP A 937 4.95 -0.27 23.93
C ASP A 937 6.22 -0.96 24.45
N LEU A 938 6.04 -2.06 25.18
CA LEU A 938 7.11 -2.91 25.68
C LEU A 938 7.37 -4.13 24.78
N GLY A 939 6.81 -4.15 23.56
CA GLY A 939 6.85 -5.31 22.64
C GLY A 939 8.25 -5.75 22.23
N THR A 940 9.23 -4.83 22.24
CA THR A 940 10.62 -5.09 21.82
C THR A 940 11.58 -5.30 22.99
N VAL A 941 11.12 -5.17 24.24
CA VAL A 941 11.96 -5.26 25.44
C VAL A 941 11.63 -6.50 26.27
N SER A 942 12.67 -7.21 26.71
CA SER A 942 12.52 -8.45 27.50
C SER A 942 12.28 -8.21 29.00
N GLN A 943 12.60 -7.01 29.47
CA GLN A 943 12.33 -6.51 30.82
C GLN A 943 12.08 -5.00 30.73
N ALA A 944 11.36 -4.45 31.70
CA ALA A 944 11.13 -3.00 31.80
C ALA A 944 10.91 -2.56 33.24
N PHE A 945 11.28 -1.32 33.56
CA PHE A 945 11.17 -0.70 34.88
C PHE A 945 10.64 0.71 34.75
N PHE A 946 9.74 1.10 35.66
CA PHE A 946 9.21 2.45 35.78
C PHE A 946 9.75 3.11 37.05
N THR A 947 10.46 4.22 36.91
CA THR A 947 11.07 4.95 38.02
C THR A 947 10.50 6.35 38.11
N PHE A 948 10.25 6.86 39.31
CA PHE A 948 9.72 8.22 39.50
C PHE A 948 10.09 8.76 40.89
N ASN A 949 10.11 10.09 41.02
CA ASN A 949 10.21 10.77 42.31
C ASN A 949 8.81 11.12 42.85
N TYR A 950 8.64 11.02 44.17
CA TYR A 950 7.43 11.45 44.86
C TYR A 950 7.77 12.19 46.17
N HIS A 951 6.89 13.11 46.56
CA HIS A 951 7.00 13.88 47.81
C HIS A 951 5.65 13.91 48.51
N MET A 952 5.64 13.55 49.80
CA MET A 952 4.44 13.46 50.63
C MET A 952 4.75 14.05 52.00
N TYR A 953 4.61 15.37 52.14
CA TYR A 953 4.83 16.10 53.38
C TYR A 953 3.63 16.96 53.79
N GLY A 954 3.21 16.85 55.05
CA GLY A 954 2.05 17.57 55.58
C GLY A 954 1.51 16.93 56.87
N ALA A 955 0.19 16.80 56.99
CA ALA A 955 -0.44 16.16 58.15
C ALA A 955 -0.25 14.63 58.14
N SER A 956 -0.53 13.93 59.26
CA SER A 956 -0.42 12.46 59.31
C SER A 956 -1.34 11.75 58.32
N ASP A 957 -2.53 12.30 58.08
CA ASP A 957 -3.51 11.81 57.12
C ASP A 957 -3.43 12.58 55.80
N MET A 958 -2.41 12.29 55.00
CA MET A 958 -2.24 12.86 53.66
C MET A 958 -3.06 12.15 52.58
N GLY A 959 -3.77 11.08 52.93
CA GLY A 959 -4.38 10.18 51.96
C GLY A 959 -3.37 9.25 51.31
N SER A 960 -3.54 8.97 50.01
CA SER A 960 -2.80 7.91 49.31
C SER A 960 -2.43 8.27 47.89
N ILE A 961 -1.35 7.69 47.38
CA ILE A 961 -1.01 7.65 45.96
C ILE A 961 -0.70 6.21 45.53
N ALA A 962 -1.20 5.81 44.37
CA ALA A 962 -0.92 4.52 43.77
C ALA A 962 -0.47 4.68 42.31
N LEU A 963 0.56 3.93 41.93
CA LEU A 963 0.90 3.70 40.53
C LEU A 963 0.16 2.44 40.06
N GLN A 964 -0.59 2.55 38.98
CA GLN A 964 -1.39 1.46 38.43
C GLN A 964 -1.08 1.25 36.95
N ALA A 965 -1.22 0.01 36.48
CA ALA A 965 -1.06 -0.36 35.09
C ALA A 965 -2.35 -0.97 34.51
N SER A 966 -2.60 -0.70 33.25
CA SER A 966 -3.65 -1.31 32.44
C SER A 966 -3.00 -1.91 31.20
N SER A 967 -3.36 -3.15 30.88
CA SER A 967 -3.00 -3.84 29.64
C SER A 967 -4.18 -3.95 28.66
N ASP A 968 -5.29 -3.26 28.95
CA ASP A 968 -6.57 -3.32 28.25
C ASP A 968 -7.13 -1.92 27.91
N ASN A 969 -6.22 -0.98 27.61
CA ASN A 969 -6.54 0.40 27.22
C ASN A 969 -7.40 1.16 28.25
N GLY A 970 -7.10 0.96 29.53
CA GLY A 970 -7.70 1.70 30.64
C GLY A 970 -9.03 1.14 31.14
N ALA A 971 -9.48 -0.03 30.65
CA ALA A 971 -10.71 -0.68 31.11
C ALA A 971 -10.57 -1.26 32.52
N THR A 972 -9.42 -1.88 32.83
CA THR A 972 -9.08 -2.37 34.17
C THR A 972 -7.69 -1.90 34.60
N TRP A 973 -7.47 -1.79 35.91
CA TRP A 973 -6.24 -1.23 36.48
C TRP A 973 -5.72 -2.07 37.63
N THR A 974 -4.48 -2.51 37.51
CA THR A 974 -3.75 -3.27 38.54
C THR A 974 -2.79 -2.34 39.29
N THR A 975 -2.84 -2.35 40.63
CA THR A 975 -1.94 -1.54 41.44
C THR A 975 -0.55 -2.16 41.48
N LEU A 976 0.47 -1.43 41.02
CA LEU A 976 1.86 -1.88 41.04
C LEU A 976 2.59 -1.40 42.29
N TRP A 977 2.24 -0.22 42.78
CA TRP A 977 2.83 0.39 43.96
C TRP A 977 1.82 1.33 44.63
N ASN A 978 1.90 1.49 45.96
CA ASN A 978 1.14 2.47 46.70
C ASN A 978 1.87 2.98 47.95
N LYS A 979 1.55 4.22 48.36
CA LYS A 979 1.95 4.82 49.63
C LYS A 979 0.79 5.61 50.25
N THR A 980 0.83 5.75 51.57
CA THR A 980 -0.18 6.48 52.35
C THR A 980 0.49 7.31 53.45
N GLY A 981 -0.14 8.43 53.83
CA GLY A 981 0.31 9.28 54.93
C GLY A 981 1.61 10.04 54.65
N ASN A 982 2.09 10.79 55.65
CA ASN A 982 3.31 11.61 55.56
C ASN A 982 4.59 10.75 55.49
N GLN A 983 5.42 10.99 54.48
CA GLN A 983 6.69 10.31 54.23
C GLN A 983 7.93 11.18 54.53
N GLY A 984 7.73 12.39 55.05
CA GLY A 984 8.78 13.35 55.38
C GLY A 984 9.02 14.41 54.31
N ASN A 985 9.71 15.48 54.68
CA ASN A 985 10.01 16.60 53.78
C ASN A 985 11.27 16.33 52.94
N THR A 986 11.22 15.32 52.09
CA THR A 986 12.27 15.04 51.10
C THR A 986 11.65 14.40 49.87
N TRP A 987 12.23 14.65 48.70
CA TRP A 987 11.92 13.83 47.53
C TRP A 987 12.42 12.41 47.76
N LEU A 988 11.55 11.44 47.49
CA LEU A 988 11.85 10.01 47.53
C LEU A 988 11.78 9.47 46.10
N GLU A 989 12.57 8.46 45.77
CA GLU A 989 12.55 7.79 44.46
C GLU A 989 12.04 6.35 44.62
N GLU A 990 11.23 5.90 43.67
CA GLU A 990 10.74 4.53 43.61
C GLU A 990 11.00 3.94 42.23
N THR A 991 11.40 2.66 42.17
CA THR A 991 11.51 1.90 40.92
C THR A 991 10.61 0.67 40.99
N VAL A 992 9.69 0.59 40.05
CA VAL A 992 8.66 -0.45 39.96
C VAL A 992 8.94 -1.33 38.75
N SER A 993 8.99 -2.65 38.95
CA SER A 993 9.15 -3.61 37.87
C SER A 993 7.89 -3.67 37.00
N LEU A 994 8.08 -3.60 35.67
CA LEU A 994 7.06 -3.83 34.66
C LEU A 994 7.21 -5.20 33.98
N ALA A 995 7.99 -6.12 34.57
CA ALA A 995 8.31 -7.41 33.95
C ALA A 995 7.08 -8.25 33.58
N ALA A 996 5.96 -8.12 34.32
CA ALA A 996 4.69 -8.79 34.01
C ALA A 996 4.05 -8.32 32.69
N TYR A 997 4.53 -7.21 32.14
CA TYR A 997 4.00 -6.56 30.94
C TYR A 997 5.03 -6.49 29.80
N ALA A 998 6.22 -7.07 29.98
CA ALA A 998 7.25 -7.15 28.94
C ALA A 998 6.74 -7.95 27.73
N GLY A 999 7.08 -7.50 26.51
CA GLY A 999 6.55 -8.08 25.28
C GLY A 999 5.13 -7.64 24.91
N GLY A 1000 4.50 -6.78 25.72
CA GLY A 1000 3.15 -6.26 25.50
C GLY A 1000 3.07 -4.74 25.46
N THR A 1001 1.86 -4.21 25.48
CA THR A 1001 1.58 -2.77 25.48
C THR A 1001 0.75 -2.42 26.71
N ILE A 1002 1.09 -1.33 27.41
CA ILE A 1002 0.42 -0.91 28.65
C ILE A 1002 0.14 0.59 28.69
N GLN A 1003 -0.75 1.00 29.58
CA GLN A 1003 -0.89 2.37 30.05
C GLN A 1003 -0.67 2.40 31.56
N LEU A 1004 0.05 3.40 32.06
CA LEU A 1004 0.26 3.66 33.47
C LEU A 1004 -0.58 4.84 33.94
N ARG A 1005 -0.91 4.89 35.23
CA ARG A 1005 -1.49 6.09 35.85
C ARG A 1005 -1.06 6.26 37.30
N PHE A 1006 -0.95 7.52 37.71
CA PHE A 1006 -0.94 7.89 39.11
C PHE A 1006 -2.37 8.19 39.55
N ASN A 1007 -2.87 7.43 40.52
CA ASN A 1007 -4.19 7.58 41.10
C ASN A 1007 -4.05 7.94 42.58
N ARG A 1008 -4.44 9.17 42.93
CA ARG A 1008 -4.19 9.75 44.25
C ARG A 1008 -5.49 10.21 44.89
N LEU A 1009 -5.64 9.99 46.21
CA LEU A 1009 -6.77 10.42 47.04
C LEU A 1009 -6.29 11.37 48.14
N THR A 1010 -6.94 12.52 48.35
CA THR A 1010 -6.68 13.38 49.54
C THR A 1010 -7.11 12.69 50.82
N GLY A 1011 -6.33 12.89 51.88
CA GLY A 1011 -6.75 12.59 53.25
C GLY A 1011 -7.76 13.60 53.80
N ALA A 1012 -8.01 13.59 55.12
CA ALA A 1012 -9.07 14.38 55.74
C ALA A 1012 -8.76 15.87 55.97
N THR A 1013 -7.66 16.39 55.43
CA THR A 1013 -7.13 17.73 55.77
C THR A 1013 -6.58 18.47 54.56
N TRP A 1014 -6.56 19.80 54.66
CA TRP A 1014 -5.97 20.70 53.66
C TRP A 1014 -4.45 20.50 53.52
N GLN A 1015 -3.79 19.88 54.52
CA GLN A 1015 -2.35 19.66 54.52
C GLN A 1015 -1.91 18.36 53.81
N ALA A 1016 -2.57 17.97 52.72
CA ALA A 1016 -2.44 16.66 52.10
C ALA A 1016 -1.86 16.70 50.67
N ASP A 1017 -0.97 17.66 50.39
CA ASP A 1017 -0.38 17.82 49.05
C ASP A 1017 0.59 16.67 48.75
N ILE A 1018 0.44 16.07 47.58
CA ILE A 1018 1.33 15.02 47.09
C ILE A 1018 1.88 15.48 45.75
N ALA A 1019 3.19 15.37 45.59
CA ALA A 1019 3.88 15.72 44.35
C ALA A 1019 4.60 14.51 43.74
N ILE A 1020 4.76 14.55 42.41
CA ILE A 1020 5.53 13.62 41.60
C ILE A 1020 6.42 14.40 40.64
N ASP A 1021 7.56 13.81 40.29
CA ASP A 1021 8.48 14.37 39.32
C ASP A 1021 9.36 13.27 38.70
N ASN A 1022 10.11 13.61 37.64
CA ASN A 1022 11.22 12.81 37.09
C ASN A 1022 10.84 11.35 36.78
N VAL A 1023 9.78 11.19 35.98
CA VAL A 1023 9.23 9.89 35.56
C VAL A 1023 10.08 9.28 34.45
N ARG A 1024 10.39 7.99 34.56
CA ARG A 1024 11.33 7.28 33.66
C ARG A 1024 10.88 5.85 33.36
N ILE A 1025 11.15 5.39 32.13
CA ILE A 1025 10.95 3.98 31.74
C ILE A 1025 12.22 3.48 31.04
N ALA A 1026 12.74 2.33 31.46
CA ALA A 1026 13.94 1.72 30.88
C ALA A 1026 13.80 0.19 30.76
N SER A 1027 14.55 -0.43 29.84
CA SER A 1027 14.56 -1.88 29.59
C SER A 1027 15.47 -2.69 30.51
N SER A 1028 16.21 -2.01 31.37
CA SER A 1028 16.99 -2.57 32.47
C SER A 1028 16.80 -1.69 33.71
N VAL A 1029 17.04 -2.24 34.91
CA VAL A 1029 17.19 -1.39 36.10
C VAL A 1029 18.34 -0.46 35.79
N ASP A 1030 18.16 0.86 35.96
CA ASP A 1030 19.26 1.80 35.78
C ASP A 1030 20.43 1.32 36.63
N GLN A 1031 21.51 0.90 35.97
CA GLN A 1031 22.71 0.37 36.64
C GLN A 1031 23.36 1.41 37.56
N CYS A 1032 22.98 2.68 37.40
CA CYS A 1032 23.40 3.81 38.21
C CYS A 1032 22.47 4.07 39.42
N ALA A 1033 21.33 3.37 39.54
CA ALA A 1033 20.39 3.55 40.65
C ALA A 1033 21.04 3.19 42.00
N GLY A 1034 21.05 4.15 42.92
CA GLY A 1034 21.67 4.00 44.24
C GLY A 1034 23.20 4.07 44.26
N VAL A 1035 23.85 4.27 43.11
CA VAL A 1035 25.31 4.45 43.02
C VAL A 1035 25.64 5.94 43.18
N PRO A 1036 26.49 6.32 44.15
CA PRO A 1036 26.81 7.73 44.40
C PRO A 1036 27.65 8.35 43.27
N ALA A 1037 27.51 9.66 43.06
CA ALA A 1037 28.36 10.41 42.15
C ALA A 1037 29.83 10.39 42.60
N TYR A 1038 30.76 10.40 41.65
CA TYR A 1038 32.18 10.49 41.94
C TYR A 1038 32.49 11.76 42.75
N ASN A 1039 33.22 11.59 43.85
CA ASN A 1039 33.65 12.66 44.75
C ASN A 1039 35.16 12.54 44.96
N SER A 1040 35.91 13.56 44.53
CA SER A 1040 37.37 13.60 44.61
C SER A 1040 37.93 13.63 46.04
N SER A 1041 37.08 13.86 47.05
CA SER A 1041 37.46 13.82 48.48
C SER A 1041 37.25 12.44 49.13
N THR A 1042 36.74 11.46 48.36
CA THR A 1042 36.47 10.09 48.84
C THR A 1042 37.52 9.14 48.26
N SER A 1043 38.05 8.23 49.09
CA SER A 1043 38.94 7.15 48.62
C SER A 1043 38.11 5.94 48.20
N TYR A 1044 38.38 5.40 47.01
CA TYR A 1044 37.66 4.26 46.42
C TYR A 1044 38.55 3.02 46.32
N SER A 1045 38.02 1.87 46.71
CA SER A 1045 38.66 0.55 46.62
C SER A 1045 38.33 -0.14 45.29
N VAL A 1046 39.15 -1.12 44.87
CA VAL A 1046 38.87 -1.91 43.65
C VAL A 1046 37.51 -2.60 43.78
N GLY A 1047 36.64 -2.39 42.78
CA GLY A 1047 35.26 -2.86 42.76
C GLY A 1047 34.22 -1.80 43.16
N ASP A 1048 34.62 -0.67 43.72
CA ASP A 1048 33.69 0.43 44.05
C ASP A 1048 33.14 1.06 42.77
N ARG A 1049 31.87 1.46 42.81
CA ARG A 1049 31.16 2.05 41.67
C ARG A 1049 30.76 3.48 41.94
N VAL A 1050 30.89 4.32 40.91
CA VAL A 1050 30.50 5.73 40.95
C VAL A 1050 29.84 6.14 39.64
N THR A 1051 28.93 7.13 39.71
CA THR A 1051 28.40 7.78 38.51
C THR A 1051 29.21 9.03 38.17
N TYR A 1052 29.50 9.25 36.89
CA TYR A 1052 30.26 10.42 36.42
C TYR A 1052 29.91 10.75 34.96
N ASN A 1053 29.53 12.00 34.66
CA ASN A 1053 29.16 12.47 33.32
C ASN A 1053 28.17 11.58 32.54
N GLY A 1054 27.18 11.00 33.24
CA GLY A 1054 26.16 10.16 32.62
C GLY A 1054 26.62 8.73 32.31
N PHE A 1055 27.75 8.29 32.86
CA PHE A 1055 28.23 6.90 32.77
C PHE A 1055 28.55 6.33 34.15
N LEU A 1056 28.46 5.01 34.26
CA LEU A 1056 28.83 4.24 35.44
C LEU A 1056 30.28 3.78 35.30
N TYR A 1057 31.06 4.00 36.36
CA TYR A 1057 32.45 3.56 36.41
C TYR A 1057 32.69 2.66 37.61
N GLU A 1058 33.48 1.61 37.40
CA GLU A 1058 33.95 0.71 38.47
C GLU A 1058 35.46 0.87 38.65
N ARG A 1059 35.91 0.94 39.91
CA ARG A 1059 37.30 1.15 40.28
C ARG A 1059 38.11 -0.13 40.01
N ALA A 1060 39.14 -0.02 39.17
CA ALA A 1060 40.16 -1.06 38.97
C ALA A 1060 41.42 -0.77 39.81
N ALA A 1061 42.38 -1.70 39.83
CA ALA A 1061 43.60 -1.60 40.65
C ALA A 1061 44.43 -0.33 40.42
N SER A 1062 44.34 0.27 39.23
CA SER A 1062 45.08 1.49 38.86
C SER A 1062 44.33 2.40 37.88
N SER A 1063 43.02 2.22 37.73
CA SER A 1063 42.20 2.98 36.77
C SER A 1063 40.70 2.92 37.10
N TRP A 1064 39.88 3.58 36.27
CA TRP A 1064 38.43 3.44 36.26
C TRP A 1064 37.98 2.77 34.96
N THR A 1065 37.15 1.74 35.07
CA THR A 1065 36.55 1.05 33.92
C THR A 1065 35.15 1.59 33.71
N ASN A 1066 34.84 2.08 32.50
CA ASN A 1066 33.47 2.44 32.12
C ASN A 1066 32.68 1.15 31.89
N ILE A 1067 31.59 0.98 32.63
CA ILE A 1067 30.74 -0.21 32.58
C ILE A 1067 29.37 0.03 31.92
N GLY A 1068 29.13 1.25 31.42
CA GLY A 1068 27.97 1.59 30.58
C GLY A 1068 27.37 2.95 30.89
N ALA A 1069 26.47 3.42 30.02
CA ALA A 1069 25.76 4.69 30.21
C ALA A 1069 24.70 4.59 31.32
N CYS A 1070 24.48 5.68 32.06
CA CYS A 1070 23.40 5.83 33.03
C CYS A 1070 22.08 6.18 32.34
N GLY A 1071 20.98 5.68 32.91
CA GLY A 1071 19.63 5.80 32.33
C GLY A 1071 19.13 7.24 32.20
N THR A 1072 19.48 8.15 33.12
CA THR A 1072 19.35 9.62 32.94
C THR A 1072 20.07 10.51 33.97
N GLN A 1073 20.53 11.65 33.45
CA GLN A 1073 21.02 12.89 34.08
C GLN A 1073 22.46 12.94 34.62
N ASN A 1074 23.12 14.04 34.21
CA ASN A 1074 24.41 14.53 34.64
C ASN A 1074 24.50 14.51 36.17
N SER A 1075 25.21 13.53 36.72
CA SER A 1075 25.75 13.66 38.07
C SER A 1075 26.73 14.84 38.05
N ASN A 1076 26.30 16.01 38.53
CA ASN A 1076 27.21 17.11 38.84
C ASN A 1076 28.18 16.62 39.91
N SER A 1077 29.31 16.05 39.48
CA SER A 1077 30.43 15.84 40.35
C SER A 1077 30.93 17.23 40.76
N THR A 1078 30.94 17.52 42.05
CA THR A 1078 31.71 18.64 42.57
C THR A 1078 33.18 18.22 42.55
N GLN A 1079 33.91 18.50 41.46
CA GLN A 1079 35.36 18.58 41.58
C GLN A 1079 35.69 19.81 42.42
N ALA A 1080 36.15 19.58 43.66
CA ALA A 1080 36.83 20.64 44.39
C ALA A 1080 38.09 21.02 43.60
N THR A 1081 38.23 22.32 43.32
CA THR A 1081 39.45 22.95 42.80
C THR A 1081 40.57 22.76 43.83
N GLY A 1082 41.26 21.64 43.75
CA GLY A 1082 42.36 21.26 44.64
C GLY A 1082 43.27 20.27 43.95
N ASN A 1083 44.58 20.51 44.04
CA ASN A 1083 45.66 19.97 43.21
C ASN A 1083 45.92 18.44 43.26
N ASN A 1084 44.92 17.58 43.49
CA ASN A 1084 45.07 16.12 43.55
C ASN A 1084 44.03 15.38 42.67
N ALA A 1085 43.83 15.82 41.42
CA ALA A 1085 42.93 15.16 40.46
C ALA A 1085 43.68 14.16 39.54
N ILE A 1086 44.44 13.20 40.11
CA ILE A 1086 45.21 12.22 39.30
C ILE A 1086 44.54 10.83 39.27
N ASP A 1087 43.28 10.70 39.72
CA ASP A 1087 42.68 9.37 39.85
C ASP A 1087 41.14 9.33 39.70
N GLY A 1088 40.59 10.16 38.81
CA GLY A 1088 39.15 10.22 38.51
C GLY A 1088 38.75 9.49 37.22
N PRO A 1089 37.44 9.25 36.98
CA PRO A 1089 36.94 8.68 35.73
C PRO A 1089 37.24 9.58 34.50
N PRO A 1090 37.53 9.01 33.31
CA PRO A 1090 37.89 9.79 32.11
C PRO A 1090 36.71 10.60 31.53
N VAL A 1091 36.96 11.86 31.14
CA VAL A 1091 35.99 12.77 30.51
C VAL A 1091 36.01 12.68 28.97
N SER A 1092 34.83 12.65 28.34
CA SER A 1092 34.68 12.79 26.88
C SER A 1092 34.51 14.27 26.51
N GLY A 1093 35.37 14.77 25.60
CA GLY A 1093 35.27 16.10 24.98
C GLY A 1093 36.23 17.16 25.54
N ALA A 1094 37.50 17.16 25.12
CA ALA A 1094 38.45 18.17 25.61
C ALA A 1094 39.69 18.41 24.72
N PHE A 1095 39.51 18.72 23.45
CA PHE A 1095 40.51 19.49 22.69
C PHE A 1095 39.82 20.74 22.16
N LYS A 1096 40.25 21.92 22.61
CA LYS A 1096 39.71 23.21 22.16
C LYS A 1096 40.84 24.22 22.02
N ILE A 1097 40.78 25.05 20.99
CA ILE A 1097 41.70 26.17 20.77
C ILE A 1097 40.95 27.51 20.79
N TYR A 1098 41.49 28.52 21.48
CA TYR A 1098 40.86 29.84 21.56
C TYR A 1098 41.84 30.97 21.94
N PRO A 1099 41.61 32.22 21.48
CA PRO A 1099 40.60 32.62 20.51
C PRO A 1099 40.95 32.13 19.09
N ASN A 1100 39.95 31.88 18.25
CA ASN A 1100 40.12 31.51 16.85
C ASN A 1100 38.99 32.18 16.03
N PRO A 1101 39.26 33.26 15.27
CA PRO A 1101 40.58 33.80 14.91
C PRO A 1101 41.38 34.39 16.09
N VAL A 1102 42.71 34.29 16.04
CA VAL A 1102 43.63 34.88 17.03
C VAL A 1102 44.23 36.19 16.51
N SER A 1103 43.74 37.30 17.04
CA SER A 1103 44.27 38.64 16.77
C SER A 1103 45.47 39.01 17.64
N GLY A 1104 45.60 38.37 18.82
CA GLY A 1104 46.70 38.57 19.76
C GLY A 1104 47.96 37.72 19.49
N SER A 1105 48.87 37.74 20.47
CA SER A 1105 50.14 36.98 20.46
C SER A 1105 50.00 35.52 20.91
N GLU A 1106 48.83 35.12 21.44
CA GLU A 1106 48.66 33.88 22.18
C GLU A 1106 47.41 33.11 21.73
N LEU A 1107 47.59 31.82 21.42
CA LEU A 1107 46.55 30.84 21.14
C LEU A 1107 46.48 29.84 22.30
N ASN A 1108 45.38 29.82 23.05
CA ASN A 1108 45.21 28.92 24.19
C ASN A 1108 44.68 27.57 23.75
N ILE A 1109 45.14 26.51 24.42
CA ILE A 1109 44.78 25.13 24.15
C ILE A 1109 44.31 24.49 25.44
N ALA A 1110 43.06 24.05 25.45
CA ALA A 1110 42.50 23.28 26.55
C ALA A 1110 42.51 21.79 26.19
N LEU A 1111 43.30 21.02 26.93
CA LEU A 1111 43.35 19.56 26.91
C LEU A 1111 42.89 19.01 28.25
N GLN A 1112 41.97 18.05 28.27
CA GLN A 1112 41.61 17.32 29.51
C GLN A 1112 41.72 15.82 29.32
N GLY A 1113 42.17 15.13 30.37
CA GLY A 1113 42.32 13.66 30.38
C GLY A 1113 43.60 13.13 29.73
N THR A 1114 44.47 14.00 29.21
CA THR A 1114 45.81 13.65 28.70
C THR A 1114 46.76 14.83 28.86
N THR A 1115 48.06 14.54 28.94
CA THR A 1115 49.12 15.55 28.91
C THR A 1115 49.70 15.57 27.50
N ALA A 1116 49.72 16.75 26.86
CA ALA A 1116 50.44 16.91 25.61
C ALA A 1116 51.94 17.06 25.86
N ILE A 1117 52.72 16.50 24.94
CA ILE A 1117 54.18 16.46 25.00
C ILE A 1117 54.74 17.64 24.22
N ASP A 1118 54.30 17.78 22.96
CA ASP A 1118 54.76 18.80 22.05
C ASP A 1118 53.63 19.26 21.10
N PHE A 1119 53.91 20.31 20.34
CA PHE A 1119 53.05 20.77 19.26
C PHE A 1119 53.86 21.11 18.01
N VAL A 1120 53.18 21.08 16.87
CA VAL A 1120 53.68 21.49 15.56
C VAL A 1120 52.59 22.28 14.82
N VAL A 1121 52.95 23.42 14.23
CA VAL A 1121 52.08 24.23 13.39
C VAL A 1121 52.57 24.19 11.95
N TYR A 1122 51.64 23.92 11.03
CA TYR A 1122 51.86 23.88 9.60
C TYR A 1122 51.18 25.06 8.91
N ASN A 1123 51.81 25.61 7.87
CA ASN A 1123 51.11 26.45 6.90
C ASN A 1123 50.24 25.57 5.97
N ILE A 1124 49.38 26.19 5.16
CA ILE A 1124 48.47 25.48 4.24
C ILE A 1124 49.20 24.68 3.13
N GLN A 1125 50.49 24.92 2.91
CA GLN A 1125 51.34 24.14 2.00
C GLN A 1125 51.99 22.92 2.70
N GLY A 1126 51.66 22.67 3.98
CA GLY A 1126 52.17 21.54 4.76
C GLY A 1126 53.58 21.75 5.33
N GLN A 1127 54.14 22.95 5.27
CA GLN A 1127 55.46 23.25 5.82
C GLN A 1127 55.35 23.58 7.31
N VAL A 1128 56.27 23.06 8.13
CA VAL A 1128 56.34 23.37 9.57
C VAL A 1128 56.82 24.81 9.76
N VAL A 1129 56.01 25.63 10.40
CA VAL A 1129 56.29 27.06 10.65
C VAL A 1129 56.48 27.40 12.12
N LEU A 1130 56.02 26.55 13.04
CA LEU A 1130 56.25 26.68 14.48
C LEU A 1130 56.21 25.28 15.12
N LYS A 1131 57.06 25.01 16.11
CA LYS A 1131 57.00 23.79 16.93
C LYS A 1131 57.67 24.01 18.27
N GLY A 1132 57.29 23.23 19.28
CA GLY A 1132 57.93 23.29 20.59
C GLY A 1132 57.28 22.35 21.60
N ASP A 1133 57.87 22.32 22.80
CA ASP A 1133 57.29 21.60 23.93
C ASP A 1133 55.93 22.22 24.30
N PHE A 1134 55.00 21.36 24.69
CA PHE A 1134 53.63 21.78 24.87
C PHE A 1134 53.45 22.63 26.13
N THR A 1135 52.75 23.74 25.97
CA THR A 1135 52.17 24.51 27.07
C THR A 1135 50.72 24.85 26.72
N ASN A 1136 49.88 25.16 27.71
CA ASN A 1136 48.46 25.45 27.49
C ASN A 1136 48.21 26.74 26.67
N THR A 1137 49.26 27.44 26.26
CA THR A 1137 49.22 28.65 25.43
C THR A 1137 50.39 28.66 24.45
N ILE A 1138 50.12 28.79 23.15
CA ILE A 1138 51.15 28.89 22.10
C ILE A 1138 51.34 30.35 21.72
N ASN A 1139 52.59 30.82 21.72
CA ASN A 1139 52.92 32.13 21.19
C ASN A 1139 52.95 32.12 19.65
N VAL A 1140 52.01 32.83 19.04
CA VAL A 1140 51.81 32.92 17.59
C VAL A 1140 52.22 34.29 17.00
N THR A 1141 52.97 35.11 17.75
CA THR A 1141 53.34 36.50 17.36
C THR A 1141 54.09 36.56 16.03
N ASN A 1142 54.93 35.57 15.74
CA ASN A 1142 55.78 35.55 14.55
C ASN A 1142 55.10 34.91 13.32
N LEU A 1143 53.85 34.47 13.44
CA LEU A 1143 53.07 34.00 12.30
C LEU A 1143 52.46 35.19 11.57
N SER A 1144 52.61 35.24 10.25
CA SER A 1144 51.91 36.19 9.39
C SER A 1144 50.40 35.93 9.40
N SER A 1145 49.58 36.93 9.06
CA SER A 1145 48.14 36.74 8.90
C SER A 1145 47.84 35.62 7.88
N GLY A 1146 47.00 34.65 8.25
CA GLY A 1146 46.74 33.46 7.44
C GLY A 1146 46.11 32.30 8.21
N VAL A 1147 45.86 31.20 7.50
CA VAL A 1147 45.30 29.96 8.07
C VAL A 1147 46.43 28.97 8.35
N TYR A 1148 46.38 28.34 9.52
CA TYR A 1148 47.37 27.36 9.97
C TYR A 1148 46.69 26.10 10.51
N VAL A 1149 47.42 24.98 10.49
CA VAL A 1149 47.01 23.72 11.10
C VAL A 1149 47.90 23.49 12.32
N LEU A 1150 47.29 23.37 13.50
CA LEU A 1150 47.97 23.00 14.73
C LEU A 1150 47.81 21.50 14.96
N GLN A 1151 48.92 20.82 15.17
CA GLN A 1151 49.00 19.45 15.65
C GLN A 1151 49.57 19.45 17.07
N VAL A 1152 48.92 18.73 17.98
CA VAL A 1152 49.38 18.54 19.36
C VAL A 1152 49.54 17.05 19.61
N ASN A 1153 50.74 16.64 20.03
CA ASN A 1153 51.07 15.24 20.22
C ASN A 1153 51.03 14.86 21.70
N THR A 1154 50.50 13.68 22.00
CA THR A 1154 50.53 13.06 23.33
C THR A 1154 51.23 11.71 23.27
N GLU A 1155 51.43 11.05 24.41
CA GLU A 1155 52.11 9.74 24.46
C GLU A 1155 51.40 8.65 23.63
N ARG A 1156 50.11 8.81 23.33
CA ARG A 1156 49.29 7.77 22.68
C ARG A 1156 48.51 8.25 21.46
N ASN A 1157 48.25 9.56 21.32
CA ASN A 1157 47.38 10.13 20.30
C ASN A 1157 47.96 11.43 19.71
N GLN A 1158 47.42 11.85 18.56
CA GLN A 1158 47.69 13.16 17.96
C GLN A 1158 46.35 13.89 17.76
N PHE A 1159 46.29 15.16 18.17
CA PHE A 1159 45.14 16.04 17.97
C PHE A 1159 45.48 17.09 16.92
N ILE A 1160 44.58 17.33 15.96
CA ILE A 1160 44.83 18.24 14.84
C ILE A 1160 43.64 19.18 14.68
N GLU A 1161 43.88 20.49 14.67
CA GLU A 1161 42.83 21.50 14.52
C GLU A 1161 43.34 22.76 13.79
N ARG A 1162 42.43 23.48 13.12
CA ARG A 1162 42.78 24.63 12.27
C ARG A 1162 42.52 25.95 12.99
N PHE A 1163 43.43 26.91 12.84
CA PHE A 1163 43.23 28.27 13.35
C PHE A 1163 43.63 29.37 12.35
N VAL A 1164 43.07 30.56 12.55
CA VAL A 1164 43.30 31.75 11.73
C VAL A 1164 44.09 32.77 12.55
N LYS A 1165 45.25 33.22 12.06
CA LYS A 1165 45.97 34.41 12.58
C LYS A 1165 45.50 35.63 11.80
N GLU A 1166 44.99 36.63 12.50
CA GLU A 1166 44.65 37.94 11.92
C GLU A 1166 45.84 38.89 11.89
#